data_AF-A0A661WTQ1-F1
#
_entry.id   AF-A0A661WTQ1-F1
#
_cell.length_a   1.000
_cell.length_b   1.000
_cell.length_c   1.000
_cell.angle_alpha   90.00
_cell.angle_beta   90.00
_cell.angle_gamma   90.00
#
_symmetry.space_group_name_H-M   'P 1'
#
loop_
_entity.id
_entity.type
_entity.pdbx_description
1 polymer ?
#
loop_
_entity_poly.entity_id
_entity_poly.type
_entity_poly.pdbx_seq_one_letter_code
_entity_poly.pdbx_strand_id
1 'polypeptide(L)'
;MNRELRVKGIIIAIGVIICLYLVYPTVRWGTYNDEQRSELAGDIAQDKLGKWKEEEMQMADNDVAGHLALSAKKWLQGDRDRVLNLGLDLQGGLYVVLEVDMNDAIRVQNQNIRERIKDALQDKKIDFELVSDTGPSANELTFKSTAEAKQAATALRADLDFANVINIPEDPQSKKFKVSLKGNYIAKTKIHALEQARHVVENRINELGLTEPSIQVQNKQARIIVQLPGEKDPNRVLRLLKQTAKMEFHLTANDKLTKRVINSIDRVKKIRDKIHVETAQTEDGVSYTTYKIDDTDTEYFKLVLKDPEVQKRIPANYVLMLGRPVPDERLGRVYRDFALIKKDVAIDGMSLKDAKVNLGRTANDRHVALSLDSRGRSRLRSISRKCQQLYKEKNQVSQLAILLDDVIYSAPTLITFIDANPIIKGSFSESEAAELALILRSGALPAKMEIIQNRTVGATLGADSIRRGVRAALFGLVCVVAFIAVYYLLAGLIADLALMFNILILLGVLAFFRATLTLPGIAGIILTIGMAVDANVLIFERIREEMTKENNLKRAIREGFAHAKTTIVDANVTTILTAIILYMLGTGPIRGFALTLIIGIGASMFTALFVSRFIFDVLLTRDSFKSLKMFQFFKKPNIDFISKRYFAYIISLTIIVVGMIVFSVRNGNQNKAIAAGIAEKADSIFTTPIKGIELTGGDVTRIKFPEKVSVAQVRKALSSIGLGESTIQRVGDSNEILIRSSFNSSTNALSALNKTFINNKPEVLEVDRIGPAIGQELKSKAFGAILLALLVVIIYIWWRFEFRFGVAAIIALAHDVLITLGIFALTGHQITLGVIAALLTIVGYSLNDTIVVFDRIREDMHIVKKTSFTNIMNLSINQTLSRTVLTSFTTLVVVLFLWLFGGQVINNFAFALMIGVIVGTYSSIFIASPILLLWQKNKK
;
A
#
# COMPACT_ATOMS: atom_id res chain seq x y z
N MET A 1 38.72 17.37 34.44
CA MET A 1 38.08 16.63 33.33
C MET A 1 38.96 16.73 32.08
N ASN A 2 39.36 15.60 31.48
CA ASN A 2 40.33 15.55 30.38
C ASN A 2 39.75 16.17 29.08
N ARG A 3 40.60 16.69 28.17
CA ARG A 3 40.15 17.33 26.90
C ARG A 3 39.25 16.42 26.06
N GLU A 4 39.58 15.14 26.01
CA GLU A 4 38.79 14.12 25.31
C GLU A 4 37.37 13.97 25.88
N LEU A 5 37.20 13.98 27.21
CA LEU A 5 35.88 13.93 27.83
C LEU A 5 35.04 15.16 27.48
N ARG A 6 35.64 16.35 27.46
CA ARG A 6 34.92 17.58 27.07
C ARG A 6 34.40 17.49 25.63
N VAL A 7 35.21 16.99 24.70
CA VAL A 7 34.79 16.80 23.30
C VAL A 7 33.64 15.80 23.20
N LYS A 8 33.73 14.64 23.85
CA LYS A 8 32.63 13.65 23.87
C LYS A 8 31.34 14.23 24.46
N GLY A 9 31.45 14.97 25.56
CA GLY A 9 30.30 15.64 26.17
C GLY A 9 29.64 16.67 25.26
N ILE A 10 30.43 17.46 24.53
CA ILE A 10 29.93 18.43 23.54
C ILE A 10 29.20 17.71 22.40
N ILE A 11 29.76 16.62 21.87
CA ILE A 11 29.13 15.83 20.80
C ILE A 11 27.76 15.31 21.24
N ILE A 12 27.67 14.75 22.46
CA ILE A 12 26.40 14.24 23.01
C ILE A 12 25.40 15.38 23.19
N ALA A 13 25.82 16.50 23.77
CA ALA A 13 24.95 17.66 23.98
C ALA A 13 24.39 18.22 22.67
N ILE A 14 25.25 18.38 21.64
CA ILE A 14 24.83 18.80 20.30
C ILE A 14 23.84 17.80 19.71
N GLY A 15 24.14 16.50 19.80
CA GLY A 15 23.24 15.45 19.33
C GLY A 15 21.85 15.49 19.98
N VAL A 16 21.79 15.68 21.31
CA VAL A 16 20.53 15.85 22.06
C VAL A 16 19.78 17.08 21.59
N ILE A 17 20.45 18.23 21.45
CA ILE A 17 19.84 19.48 20.99
C ILE A 17 19.26 19.32 19.58
N ILE A 18 19.99 18.72 18.65
CA ILE A 18 19.53 18.46 17.29
C ILE A 18 18.29 17.56 17.31
N CYS A 19 18.32 16.47 18.08
CA CYS A 19 17.17 15.57 18.12
C CYS A 19 15.95 16.23 18.78
N LEU A 20 16.13 17.01 19.86
CA LEU A 20 15.03 17.79 20.45
C LEU A 20 14.46 18.80 19.45
N TYR A 21 15.32 19.48 18.68
CA TYR A 21 14.89 20.40 17.64
C TYR A 21 14.04 19.71 16.57
N LEU A 22 14.41 18.49 16.15
CA LEU A 22 13.68 17.71 15.15
C LEU A 22 12.37 17.13 15.69
N VAL A 23 12.33 16.71 16.95
CA VAL A 23 11.18 16.03 17.55
C VAL A 23 10.12 17.02 18.07
N TYR A 24 10.55 18.20 18.52
CA TYR A 24 9.67 19.20 19.14
C TYR A 24 8.42 19.55 18.30
N PRO A 25 8.50 19.81 16.98
CA PRO A 25 7.32 20.12 16.18
C PRO A 25 6.26 19.01 16.22
N THR A 26 6.70 17.75 16.17
CA THR A 26 5.80 16.60 16.23
C THR A 26 5.09 16.51 17.57
N VAL A 27 5.83 16.69 18.67
CA VAL A 27 5.25 16.69 20.03
C VAL A 27 4.26 17.83 20.19
N ARG A 28 4.62 19.03 19.74
CA ARG A 28 3.76 20.22 19.83
C ARG A 28 2.47 20.02 19.02
N TRP A 29 2.58 19.52 17.79
CA TRP A 29 1.42 19.22 16.95
C TRP A 29 0.48 18.16 17.57
N GLY A 30 1.06 17.18 18.28
CA GLY A 30 0.31 16.18 19.03
C GLY A 30 -0.56 16.76 20.14
N THR A 31 -0.20 17.94 20.69
CA THR A 31 -0.98 18.61 21.75
C THR A 31 -2.16 19.43 21.25
N TYR A 32 -2.26 19.70 19.95
CA TYR A 32 -3.36 20.47 19.39
C TYR A 32 -4.64 19.66 19.20
N ASN A 33 -5.76 20.33 19.41
CA ASN A 33 -7.09 19.81 19.06
C ASN A 33 -7.32 19.93 17.54
N ASP A 34 -8.31 19.20 17.03
CA ASP A 34 -8.57 19.15 15.57
C ASP A 34 -8.94 20.52 14.98
N GLU A 35 -9.61 21.38 15.74
CA GLU A 35 -9.94 22.75 15.35
C GLU A 35 -8.69 23.62 15.15
N GLN A 36 -7.73 23.54 16.10
CA GLN A 36 -6.45 24.26 16.00
C GLN A 36 -5.62 23.77 14.82
N ARG A 37 -5.63 22.46 14.55
CA ARG A 37 -4.96 21.87 13.39
C ARG A 37 -5.58 22.35 12.08
N SER A 38 -6.90 22.46 12.02
CA SER A 38 -7.64 22.96 10.86
C SER A 38 -7.35 24.44 10.60
N GLU A 39 -7.34 25.28 11.63
CA GLU A 39 -7.00 26.71 11.52
C GLU A 39 -5.58 26.92 10.94
N LEU A 40 -4.61 26.16 11.42
CA LEU A 40 -3.22 26.25 10.98
C LEU A 40 -3.00 25.68 9.57
N ALA A 41 -3.72 24.60 9.21
CA ALA A 41 -3.62 23.96 7.91
C ALA A 41 -4.39 24.69 6.79
N GLY A 42 -5.41 25.47 7.13
CA GLY A 42 -6.39 26.00 6.18
C GLY A 42 -7.40 24.94 5.78
N ASP A 43 -8.68 25.32 5.68
CA ASP A 43 -9.77 24.41 5.35
C ASP A 43 -9.82 24.20 3.83
N ILE A 44 -9.18 23.15 3.30
CA ILE A 44 -8.92 22.95 1.86
C ILE A 44 -10.21 22.81 1.02
N ALA A 45 -11.35 22.54 1.67
CA ALA A 45 -12.66 22.53 1.01
C ALA A 45 -13.16 23.93 0.60
N GLN A 46 -12.59 25.00 1.17
CA GLN A 46 -12.81 26.38 0.76
C GLN A 46 -11.45 26.94 0.30
N ASP A 47 -11.45 27.76 -0.74
CA ASP A 47 -10.26 28.37 -1.35
C ASP A 47 -9.58 29.40 -0.41
N LYS A 48 -9.29 29.02 0.83
CA LYS A 48 -8.74 29.84 1.91
C LYS A 48 -7.26 29.48 2.09
N LEU A 49 -6.39 30.47 1.97
CA LEU A 49 -4.97 30.35 2.30
C LEU A 49 -4.85 30.00 3.79
N GLY A 50 -4.07 28.96 4.13
CA GLY A 50 -3.78 28.65 5.53
C GLY A 50 -3.04 29.81 6.20
N LYS A 51 -3.19 29.96 7.52
CA LYS A 51 -2.64 31.09 8.31
C LYS A 51 -1.18 31.40 8.02
N TRP A 52 -0.35 30.37 7.87
CA TRP A 52 1.07 30.54 7.55
C TRP A 52 1.33 30.97 6.10
N LYS A 53 0.51 30.53 5.13
CA LYS A 53 0.62 30.99 3.74
C LYS A 53 0.21 32.45 3.62
N GLU A 54 -0.80 32.89 4.39
CA GLU A 54 -1.15 34.30 4.49
C GLU A 54 0.01 35.12 5.08
N GLU A 55 0.62 34.67 6.17
CA GLU A 55 1.78 35.33 6.78
C GLU A 55 3.02 35.32 5.85
N GLU A 56 3.27 34.25 5.09
CA GLU A 56 4.34 34.20 4.07
C GLU A 56 4.11 35.18 2.93
N MET A 57 2.86 35.28 2.43
CA MET A 57 2.52 36.26 1.40
C MET A 57 2.67 37.71 1.90
N GLN A 58 2.38 37.96 3.18
CA GLN A 58 2.60 39.27 3.80
C GLN A 58 4.08 39.59 4.00
N MET A 59 4.92 38.57 4.21
CA MET A 59 6.38 38.70 4.40
C MET A 59 7.18 38.53 3.10
N ALA A 60 6.55 38.53 1.93
CA ALA A 60 7.19 38.27 0.64
C ALA A 60 8.17 39.37 0.16
N ASP A 61 8.40 40.41 0.97
CA ASP A 61 9.49 41.37 0.76
C ASP A 61 10.79 40.78 1.35
N ASN A 62 11.94 40.94 0.68
CA ASN A 62 13.21 40.19 0.85
C ASN A 62 13.92 40.27 2.24
N ASP A 63 13.21 40.47 3.34
CA ASP A 63 13.79 40.52 4.68
C ASP A 63 14.05 39.10 5.24
N VAL A 64 15.33 38.71 5.20
CA VAL A 64 15.84 37.46 5.78
C VAL A 64 15.45 37.33 7.26
N ALA A 65 15.35 38.44 7.99
CA ALA A 65 14.95 38.43 9.39
C ALA A 65 13.47 38.05 9.57
N GLY A 66 12.59 38.52 8.68
CA GLY A 66 11.18 38.14 8.64
C GLY A 66 10.98 36.65 8.38
N HIS A 67 11.67 36.10 7.37
CA HIS A 67 11.64 34.67 7.08
C HIS A 67 12.18 33.81 8.24
N LEU A 68 13.25 34.25 8.91
CA LEU A 68 13.79 33.58 10.09
C LEU A 68 12.82 33.63 11.28
N ALA A 69 12.22 34.79 11.55
CA ALA A 69 11.23 34.97 12.62
C ALA A 69 9.98 34.12 12.37
N LEU A 70 9.49 34.07 11.12
CA LEU A 70 8.38 33.21 10.72
C LEU A 70 8.73 31.73 10.83
N SER A 71 9.92 31.33 10.36
CA SER A 71 10.40 29.94 10.50
C SER A 71 10.52 29.52 11.97
N ALA A 72 11.02 30.41 12.84
CA ALA A 72 11.10 30.18 14.27
C ALA A 72 9.70 30.10 14.91
N LYS A 73 8.78 30.98 14.51
CA LYS A 73 7.37 30.96 14.95
C LYS A 73 6.67 29.68 14.50
N LYS A 74 6.82 29.28 13.24
CA LYS A 74 6.32 28.00 12.70
C LYS A 74 6.83 26.84 13.54
N TRP A 75 8.14 26.78 13.79
CA TRP A 75 8.74 25.72 14.59
C TRP A 75 8.20 25.71 16.04
N LEU A 76 8.13 26.86 16.72
CA LEU A 76 7.56 27.02 18.07
C LEU A 76 6.09 26.61 18.13
N GLN A 77 5.33 26.89 17.08
CA GLN A 77 3.94 26.52 16.94
C GLN A 77 3.75 25.09 16.42
N GLY A 78 4.81 24.31 16.19
CA GLY A 78 4.70 22.94 15.70
C GLY A 78 4.47 22.86 14.21
N ASP A 79 5.41 23.39 13.43
CA ASP A 79 5.42 23.37 11.96
C ASP A 79 4.93 22.04 11.38
N ARG A 80 3.75 22.05 10.74
CA ARG A 80 3.11 20.86 10.16
C ARG A 80 4.05 20.16 9.18
N ASP A 81 4.83 20.91 8.42
CA ASP A 81 5.76 20.35 7.44
C ASP A 81 6.92 19.59 8.11
N ARG A 82 7.15 19.80 9.41
CA ARG A 82 8.19 19.10 10.19
C ARG A 82 7.63 18.03 11.11
N VAL A 83 6.32 17.81 11.09
CA VAL A 83 5.67 16.75 11.88
C VAL A 83 5.92 15.39 11.22
N LEU A 84 6.09 14.34 12.03
CA LEU A 84 6.14 12.98 11.53
C LEU A 84 4.90 12.64 10.69
N ASN A 85 5.14 12.20 9.45
CA ASN A 85 4.09 11.67 8.59
C ASN A 85 3.53 10.39 9.23
N LEU A 86 2.22 10.31 9.36
CA LEU A 86 1.57 9.11 9.88
C LEU A 86 1.08 8.28 8.69
N GLY A 87 1.23 6.96 8.80
CA GLY A 87 0.78 6.04 7.78
C GLY A 87 -0.73 5.89 7.74
N LEU A 88 -1.20 5.27 6.67
CA LEU A 88 -2.63 4.99 6.46
C LEU A 88 -3.28 4.27 7.65
N ASP A 89 -2.57 3.30 8.26
CA ASP A 89 -3.07 2.55 9.42
C ASP A 89 -3.33 3.43 10.65
N LEU A 90 -2.77 4.64 10.70
CA LEU A 90 -2.87 5.56 11.82
C LEU A 90 -3.84 6.71 11.54
N GLN A 91 -3.88 7.24 10.31
CA GLN A 91 -4.77 8.34 9.94
C GLN A 91 -6.12 7.88 9.37
N GLY A 92 -6.24 6.62 8.96
CA GLY A 92 -7.30 6.19 8.05
C GLY A 92 -7.07 6.75 6.64
N GLY A 93 -7.93 6.37 5.69
CA GLY A 93 -7.89 6.80 4.29
C GLY A 93 -7.91 5.64 3.29
N LEU A 94 -7.25 5.83 2.15
CA LEU A 94 -7.21 4.87 1.04
C LEU A 94 -5.78 4.53 0.60
N TYR A 95 -5.47 3.24 0.48
CA TYR A 95 -4.34 2.70 -0.28
C TYR A 95 -4.90 1.97 -1.49
N VAL A 96 -4.39 2.24 -2.69
CA VAL A 96 -4.84 1.57 -3.91
C VAL A 96 -3.65 1.28 -4.81
N VAL A 97 -3.65 0.09 -5.42
CA VAL A 97 -2.73 -0.28 -6.49
C VAL A 97 -3.53 -0.41 -7.77
N LEU A 98 -3.19 0.46 -8.72
CA LEU A 98 -3.78 0.54 -10.04
C LEU A 98 -2.82 -0.13 -11.02
N GLU A 99 -3.33 -1.00 -11.89
CA GLU A 99 -2.59 -1.57 -13.02
C GLU A 99 -3.10 -0.94 -14.32
N VAL A 100 -2.18 -0.42 -15.12
CA VAL A 100 -2.50 0.15 -16.43
C VAL A 100 -2.52 -0.98 -17.46
N ASP A 101 -3.62 -1.14 -18.19
CA ASP A 101 -3.70 -2.13 -19.27
C ASP A 101 -2.80 -1.72 -20.44
N MET A 102 -1.59 -2.29 -20.46
CA MET A 102 -0.59 -2.00 -21.48
C MET A 102 -1.00 -2.46 -22.88
N ASN A 103 -1.86 -3.49 -23.00
CA ASN A 103 -2.35 -3.92 -24.30
C ASN A 103 -3.38 -2.92 -24.84
N ASP A 104 -4.22 -2.37 -23.97
CA ASP A 104 -5.14 -1.28 -24.31
C ASP A 104 -4.37 -0.01 -24.69
N ALA A 105 -3.32 0.36 -23.95
CA ALA A 105 -2.47 1.52 -24.30
C ALA A 105 -1.85 1.38 -25.71
N ILE A 106 -1.31 0.21 -26.02
CA ILE A 106 -0.74 -0.08 -27.34
C ILE A 106 -1.84 -0.05 -28.41
N ARG A 107 -3.02 -0.61 -28.12
CA ARG A 107 -4.16 -0.59 -29.04
C ARG A 107 -4.61 0.83 -29.36
N VAL A 108 -4.71 1.72 -28.36
CA VAL A 108 -5.05 3.14 -28.55
C VAL A 108 -4.01 3.84 -29.42
N GLN A 109 -2.71 3.63 -29.16
CA GLN A 109 -1.67 4.22 -30.03
C GLN A 109 -1.68 3.64 -31.44
N ASN A 110 -1.95 2.34 -31.58
CA ASN A 110 -2.06 1.69 -32.88
C ASN A 110 -3.26 2.22 -33.68
N GLN A 111 -4.37 2.57 -33.02
CA GLN A 111 -5.52 3.25 -33.63
C GLN A 111 -5.15 4.66 -34.10
N ASN A 112 -4.42 5.44 -33.30
CA ASN A 112 -3.94 6.77 -33.73
C ASN A 112 -3.03 6.69 -34.96
N ILE A 113 -2.13 5.70 -35.00
CA ILE A 113 -1.26 5.46 -36.15
C ILE A 113 -2.05 5.01 -37.37
N ARG A 114 -3.10 4.20 -37.18
CA ARG A 114 -4.00 3.79 -38.25
C ARG A 114 -4.69 4.99 -38.91
N GLU A 115 -5.17 5.96 -38.14
CA GLU A 115 -5.74 7.20 -38.71
C GLU A 115 -4.67 8.02 -39.44
N ARG A 116 -3.45 8.13 -38.91
CA ARG A 116 -2.35 8.80 -39.62
C ARG A 116 -1.98 8.12 -40.95
N ILE A 117 -1.99 6.79 -40.99
CA ILE A 117 -1.79 6.02 -42.23
C ILE A 117 -2.90 6.33 -43.23
N LYS A 118 -4.15 6.40 -42.77
CA LYS A 118 -5.31 6.74 -43.60
C LYS A 118 -5.16 8.13 -44.20
N ASP A 119 -4.82 9.14 -43.39
CA ASP A 119 -4.58 10.50 -43.85
C ASP A 119 -3.45 10.54 -44.89
N ALA A 120 -2.30 9.91 -44.59
CA ALA A 120 -1.13 9.89 -45.48
C ALA A 120 -1.39 9.18 -46.83
N LEU A 121 -2.22 8.13 -46.85
CA LEU A 121 -2.59 7.43 -48.08
C LEU A 121 -3.68 8.19 -48.86
N GLN A 122 -4.61 8.87 -48.17
CA GLN A 122 -5.63 9.72 -48.81
C GLN A 122 -5.00 10.94 -49.49
N ASP A 123 -4.01 11.59 -48.87
CA ASP A 123 -3.26 12.71 -49.46
C ASP A 123 -2.57 12.30 -50.77
N LYS A 124 -2.13 11.04 -50.85
CA LYS A 124 -1.52 10.44 -52.06
C LYS A 124 -2.55 9.84 -53.03
N LYS A 125 -3.85 9.98 -52.75
CA LYS A 125 -4.97 9.45 -53.54
C LYS A 125 -4.94 7.92 -53.73
N ILE A 126 -4.42 7.18 -52.75
CA ILE A 126 -4.39 5.71 -52.76
C ILE A 126 -5.61 5.19 -51.99
N ASP A 127 -6.55 4.58 -52.70
CA ASP A 127 -7.72 3.93 -52.10
C ASP A 127 -7.33 2.59 -51.45
N PHE A 128 -7.85 2.33 -50.24
CA PHE A 128 -7.67 1.06 -49.57
C PHE A 128 -8.91 0.70 -48.73
N GLU A 129 -9.16 -0.59 -48.56
CA GLU A 129 -10.22 -1.12 -47.70
C GLU A 129 -9.55 -1.70 -46.45
N LEU A 130 -9.85 -1.14 -45.28
CA LEU A 130 -9.19 -1.54 -44.05
C LEU A 130 -9.81 -2.86 -43.52
N VAL A 131 -9.01 -3.92 -43.40
CA VAL A 131 -9.46 -5.19 -42.79
C VAL A 131 -9.01 -5.23 -41.32
N SER A 132 -9.89 -5.78 -40.49
CA SER A 132 -9.97 -5.75 -39.03
C SER A 132 -8.67 -5.76 -38.23
N ASP A 133 -8.74 -5.14 -37.05
CA ASP A 133 -7.78 -5.24 -35.93
C ASP A 133 -7.23 -6.67 -35.78
N THR A 134 -5.93 -6.87 -36.06
CA THR A 134 -5.26 -8.20 -36.00
C THR A 134 -4.49 -8.40 -34.69
N GLY A 135 -4.76 -7.55 -33.69
CA GLY A 135 -4.11 -7.55 -32.39
C GLY A 135 -3.67 -6.13 -31.98
N PRO A 136 -3.25 -5.93 -30.72
CA PRO A 136 -3.06 -4.60 -30.14
C PRO A 136 -2.01 -3.75 -30.87
N SER A 137 -1.02 -4.37 -31.53
CA SER A 137 0.10 -3.68 -32.18
C SER A 137 0.16 -3.85 -33.69
N ALA A 138 -0.90 -4.35 -34.35
CA ALA A 138 -0.84 -4.61 -35.79
C ALA A 138 -2.15 -4.36 -36.54
N ASN A 139 -2.00 -3.87 -37.78
CA ASN A 139 -3.07 -3.57 -38.70
C ASN A 139 -2.87 -4.34 -40.00
N GLU A 140 -3.94 -4.87 -40.58
CA GLU A 140 -3.92 -5.44 -41.93
C GLU A 140 -4.51 -4.42 -42.91
N LEU A 141 -3.75 -4.07 -43.94
CA LEU A 141 -4.18 -3.15 -44.99
C LEU A 141 -4.54 -3.98 -46.23
N THR A 142 -5.72 -3.75 -46.81
CA THR A 142 -6.16 -4.40 -48.07
C THR A 142 -6.31 -3.35 -49.18
N PHE A 143 -5.75 -3.63 -50.35
CA PHE A 143 -5.73 -2.75 -51.52
C PHE A 143 -6.46 -3.39 -52.70
N LYS A 144 -6.86 -2.60 -53.70
CA LYS A 144 -7.59 -3.14 -54.87
C LYS A 144 -6.67 -4.01 -55.74
N SER A 145 -5.38 -3.68 -55.79
CA SER A 145 -4.35 -4.42 -56.53
C SER A 145 -3.03 -4.58 -55.76
N THR A 146 -2.22 -5.56 -56.17
CA THR A 146 -0.86 -5.76 -55.62
C THR A 146 0.07 -4.59 -55.98
N ALA A 147 -0.15 -3.91 -57.11
CA ALA A 147 0.61 -2.73 -57.50
C ALA A 147 0.37 -1.54 -56.56
N GLU A 148 -0.89 -1.28 -56.19
CA GLU A 148 -1.25 -0.27 -55.19
C GLU A 148 -0.68 -0.61 -53.81
N ALA A 149 -0.66 -1.90 -53.43
CA ALA A 149 -0.04 -2.35 -52.18
C ALA A 149 1.47 -2.03 -52.15
N LYS A 150 2.20 -2.26 -53.26
CA LYS A 150 3.62 -1.89 -53.38
C LYS A 150 3.82 -0.37 -53.33
N GLN A 151 2.97 0.40 -54.03
CA GLN A 151 3.02 1.86 -54.02
C GLN A 151 2.77 2.43 -52.62
N ALA A 152 1.78 1.90 -51.89
CA ALA A 152 1.47 2.28 -50.51
C ALA A 152 2.64 1.95 -49.56
N ALA A 153 3.23 0.76 -49.68
CA ALA A 153 4.34 0.35 -48.83
C ALA A 153 5.59 1.25 -49.05
N THR A 154 5.91 1.61 -50.30
CA THR A 154 6.97 2.58 -50.61
C THR A 154 6.63 3.98 -50.09
N ALA A 155 5.38 4.42 -50.27
CA ALA A 155 4.92 5.72 -49.81
C ALA A 155 4.99 5.90 -48.28
N LEU A 156 4.69 4.83 -47.52
CA LEU A 156 4.77 4.83 -46.06
C LEU A 156 6.22 4.71 -45.56
N ARG A 157 7.10 4.00 -46.27
CA ARG A 157 8.53 3.91 -45.89
C ARG A 157 9.30 5.20 -46.15
N ALA A 158 8.92 5.94 -47.18
CA ALA A 158 9.53 7.25 -47.49
C ALA A 158 9.21 8.32 -46.45
N ASP A 159 8.17 8.10 -45.62
CA ASP A 159 7.79 8.99 -44.55
C ASP A 159 8.60 8.67 -43.27
N LEU A 160 9.43 9.63 -42.85
CA LEU A 160 10.28 9.52 -41.67
C LEU A 160 9.46 9.32 -40.38
N ASP A 161 8.21 9.80 -40.36
CA ASP A 161 7.30 9.62 -39.23
C ASP A 161 6.89 8.15 -39.02
N PHE A 162 6.86 7.36 -40.09
CA PHE A 162 6.51 5.94 -40.05
C PHE A 162 7.75 5.05 -39.95
N ALA A 163 8.87 5.46 -40.55
CA ALA A 163 10.12 4.70 -40.57
C ALA A 163 10.60 4.28 -39.17
N ASN A 164 10.38 5.10 -38.14
CA ASN A 164 10.79 4.80 -36.76
C ASN A 164 9.70 4.13 -35.90
N VAL A 165 8.48 3.99 -36.42
CA VAL A 165 7.28 3.63 -35.64
C VAL A 165 6.71 2.28 -36.06
N ILE A 166 6.67 1.99 -37.36
CA ILE A 166 6.05 0.79 -37.92
C ILE A 166 7.03 -0.04 -38.75
N ASN A 167 6.82 -1.36 -38.74
CA ASN A 167 7.42 -2.30 -39.66
C ASN A 167 6.51 -2.40 -40.90
N ILE A 168 7.07 -2.06 -42.05
CA ILE A 168 6.39 -2.10 -43.34
C ILE A 168 7.08 -3.17 -44.21
N PRO A 169 6.38 -4.21 -44.69
CA PRO A 169 6.97 -5.30 -45.46
C PRO A 169 7.60 -4.80 -46.76
N GLU A 170 8.85 -5.17 -47.07
CA GLU A 170 9.63 -4.63 -48.21
C GLU A 170 8.99 -4.85 -49.59
N ASP A 171 8.49 -6.06 -49.85
CA ASP A 171 7.81 -6.39 -51.11
C ASP A 171 6.50 -7.16 -50.85
N PRO A 172 5.35 -6.45 -50.74
CA PRO A 172 4.04 -7.08 -50.61
C PRO A 172 3.73 -8.00 -51.82
N GLN A 173 3.67 -9.32 -51.59
CA GLN A 173 3.32 -10.32 -52.61
C GLN A 173 1.81 -10.50 -52.79
N SER A 174 0.99 -9.83 -51.96
CA SER A 174 -0.46 -9.96 -51.97
C SER A 174 -1.13 -8.59 -51.95
N LYS A 175 -2.42 -8.54 -52.30
CA LYS A 175 -3.27 -7.35 -52.15
C LYS A 175 -3.41 -6.89 -50.68
N LYS A 176 -2.93 -7.70 -49.73
CA LYS A 176 -2.92 -7.44 -48.29
C LYS A 176 -1.51 -7.44 -47.74
N PHE A 177 -1.23 -6.54 -46.81
CA PHE A 177 -0.02 -6.64 -45.99
C PHE A 177 -0.24 -6.12 -44.58
N LYS A 178 0.53 -6.69 -43.64
CA LYS A 178 0.45 -6.38 -42.21
C LYS A 178 1.47 -5.30 -41.86
N VAL A 179 1.00 -4.26 -41.18
CA VAL A 179 1.83 -3.23 -40.56
C VAL A 179 1.83 -3.47 -39.06
N SER A 180 3.01 -3.56 -38.44
CA SER A 180 3.14 -3.77 -37.00
C SER A 180 3.99 -2.70 -36.34
N LEU A 181 3.69 -2.33 -35.10
CA LEU A 181 4.52 -1.40 -34.35
C LEU A 181 5.90 -2.00 -34.06
N LYS A 182 6.95 -1.19 -34.18
CA LYS A 182 8.32 -1.60 -33.83
C LYS A 182 8.45 -1.86 -32.32
N GLY A 183 9.27 -2.83 -31.94
CA GLY A 183 9.50 -3.19 -30.53
C GLY A 183 9.96 -2.02 -29.66
N ASN A 184 10.88 -1.18 -30.18
CA ASN A 184 11.36 0.03 -29.49
C ASN A 184 10.24 1.05 -29.27
N TYR A 185 9.35 1.21 -30.25
CA TYR A 185 8.20 2.10 -30.14
C TYR A 185 7.17 1.58 -29.13
N ILE A 186 6.95 0.26 -29.09
CA ILE A 186 6.09 -0.38 -28.07
C ILE A 186 6.66 -0.15 -26.67
N ALA A 187 7.97 -0.33 -26.47
CA ALA A 187 8.62 -0.09 -25.18
C ALA A 187 8.46 1.37 -24.73
N LYS A 188 8.71 2.33 -25.64
CA LYS A 188 8.51 3.77 -25.39
C LYS A 188 7.04 4.11 -25.08
N THR A 189 6.11 3.50 -25.81
CA THR A 189 4.66 3.66 -25.60
C THR A 189 4.24 3.19 -24.22
N LYS A 190 4.74 2.04 -23.76
CA LYS A 190 4.43 1.53 -22.41
C LYS A 190 4.91 2.48 -21.31
N ILE A 191 6.12 3.02 -21.44
CA ILE A 191 6.67 3.99 -20.48
C ILE A 191 5.83 5.27 -20.49
N HIS A 192 5.56 5.84 -21.67
CA HIS A 192 4.75 7.05 -21.81
C HIS A 192 3.33 6.87 -21.28
N ALA A 193 2.70 5.73 -21.55
CA ALA A 193 1.37 5.42 -21.02
C ALA A 193 1.36 5.34 -19.49
N LEU A 194 2.40 4.76 -18.88
CA LEU A 194 2.49 4.71 -17.43
C LEU A 194 2.70 6.09 -16.81
N GLU A 195 3.58 6.90 -17.41
CA GLU A 195 3.83 8.29 -16.97
C GLU A 195 2.59 9.16 -17.13
N GLN A 196 1.90 9.10 -18.27
CA GLN A 196 0.67 9.83 -18.50
C GLN A 196 -0.43 9.39 -17.52
N ALA A 197 -0.60 8.09 -17.27
CA ALA A 197 -1.53 7.61 -16.26
C ALA A 197 -1.17 8.14 -14.86
N ARG A 198 0.13 8.17 -14.50
CA ARG A 198 0.61 8.75 -13.23
C ARG A 198 0.24 10.23 -13.14
N HIS A 199 0.46 11.02 -14.19
CA HIS A 199 0.11 12.43 -14.23
C HIS A 199 -1.40 12.68 -14.10
N VAL A 200 -2.24 11.90 -14.79
CA VAL A 200 -3.70 12.01 -14.66
C VAL A 200 -4.16 11.66 -13.24
N VAL A 201 -3.62 10.58 -12.66
CA VAL A 201 -3.89 10.19 -11.28
C VAL A 201 -3.49 11.29 -10.30
N GLU A 202 -2.29 11.86 -10.46
CA GLU A 202 -1.80 12.98 -9.66
C GLU A 202 -2.70 14.20 -9.76
N ASN A 203 -3.10 14.59 -10.98
CA ASN A 203 -4.02 15.72 -11.17
C ASN A 203 -5.38 15.48 -10.51
N ARG A 204 -5.98 14.28 -10.65
CA ARG A 204 -7.26 13.93 -10.00
C ARG A 204 -7.17 14.03 -8.49
N ILE A 205 -6.06 13.58 -7.92
CA ILE A 205 -5.84 13.60 -6.48
C ILE A 205 -5.61 15.03 -5.97
N ASN A 206 -4.83 15.83 -6.71
CA ASN A 206 -4.61 17.24 -6.36
C ASN A 206 -5.92 18.04 -6.39
N GLU A 207 -6.79 17.77 -7.36
CA GLU A 207 -8.12 18.37 -7.48
C GLU A 207 -9.10 17.95 -6.37
N LEU A 208 -8.81 16.85 -5.65
CA LEU A 208 -9.57 16.46 -4.46
C LEU A 208 -9.18 17.28 -3.23
N GLY A 209 -8.11 18.07 -3.28
CA GLY A 209 -7.66 18.90 -2.17
C GLY A 209 -7.06 18.09 -1.01
N LEU A 210 -6.48 16.92 -1.30
CA LEU A 210 -5.93 16.04 -0.27
C LEU A 210 -4.54 16.49 0.18
N THR A 211 -4.31 16.48 1.50
CA THR A 211 -2.99 16.73 2.07
C THR A 211 -2.10 15.51 1.89
N GLU A 212 -0.97 15.69 1.19
CA GLU A 212 0.14 14.74 1.14
C GLU A 212 -0.17 13.36 0.52
N PRO A 213 -0.73 13.29 -0.69
CA PRO A 213 -0.87 12.03 -1.39
C PRO A 213 0.51 11.43 -1.73
N SER A 214 0.71 10.14 -1.45
CA SER A 214 1.90 9.42 -1.90
C SER A 214 1.57 8.63 -3.16
N ILE A 215 2.13 9.04 -4.29
CA ILE A 215 1.99 8.37 -5.59
C ILE A 215 3.33 7.78 -5.99
N GLN A 216 3.39 6.46 -6.15
CA GLN A 216 4.61 5.73 -6.53
C GLN A 216 4.35 4.87 -7.76
N VAL A 217 5.31 4.83 -8.68
CA VAL A 217 5.20 4.02 -9.91
C VAL A 217 6.11 2.79 -9.83
N GLN A 218 5.59 1.64 -10.24
CA GLN A 218 6.33 0.40 -10.40
C GLN A 218 6.46 0.05 -11.88
N ASN A 219 7.51 0.59 -12.52
CA ASN A 219 7.74 0.50 -13.97
C ASN A 219 7.66 -0.93 -14.53
N LYS A 220 8.28 -1.91 -13.85
CA LYS A 220 8.33 -3.30 -14.32
C LYS A 220 6.95 -3.97 -14.41
N GLN A 221 6.01 -3.51 -13.61
CA GLN A 221 4.68 -4.12 -13.46
C GLN A 221 3.56 -3.25 -14.01
N ALA A 222 3.86 -2.07 -14.58
CA ALA A 222 2.86 -1.12 -15.06
C ALA A 222 1.86 -0.67 -13.98
N ARG A 223 2.32 -0.53 -12.73
CA ARG A 223 1.47 -0.21 -11.58
C ARG A 223 1.71 1.18 -11.03
N ILE A 224 0.63 1.79 -10.54
CA ILE A 224 0.62 3.05 -9.81
C ILE A 224 0.06 2.75 -8.41
N ILE A 225 0.87 2.98 -7.39
CA ILE A 225 0.48 2.87 -5.99
C ILE A 225 0.12 4.26 -5.51
N VAL A 226 -1.08 4.40 -4.98
CA VAL A 226 -1.59 5.66 -4.42
C VAL A 226 -1.94 5.44 -2.97
N GLN A 227 -1.48 6.34 -2.10
CA GLN A 227 -1.89 6.41 -0.70
C GLN A 227 -2.46 7.80 -0.43
N LEU A 228 -3.66 7.83 0.13
CA LEU A 228 -4.42 9.02 0.46
C LEU A 228 -4.79 8.94 1.95
N PRO A 229 -3.86 9.31 2.85
CA PRO A 229 -4.13 9.35 4.27
C PRO A 229 -5.21 10.42 4.57
N GLY A 230 -6.11 10.11 5.51
CA GLY A 230 -7.18 11.02 5.94
C GLY A 230 -8.39 11.13 5.00
N GLU A 231 -8.42 10.41 3.86
CA GLU A 231 -9.56 10.41 2.93
C GLU A 231 -10.84 9.89 3.61
N LYS A 232 -11.95 10.64 3.46
CA LYS A 232 -13.24 10.36 4.10
C LYS A 232 -14.21 9.60 3.21
N ASP A 233 -14.12 9.75 1.89
CA ASP A 233 -14.90 8.97 0.91
C ASP A 233 -14.00 8.21 -0.10
N PRO A 234 -13.39 7.10 0.35
CA PRO A 234 -12.57 6.25 -0.50
C PRO A 234 -13.30 5.71 -1.73
N ASN A 235 -14.61 5.49 -1.64
CA ASN A 235 -15.40 4.96 -2.76
C ASN A 235 -15.52 5.97 -3.89
N ARG A 236 -15.69 7.27 -3.57
CA ARG A 236 -15.65 8.35 -4.56
C ARG A 236 -14.30 8.40 -5.25
N VAL A 237 -13.21 8.33 -4.49
CA VAL A 237 -11.86 8.36 -5.07
C VAL A 237 -11.58 7.15 -5.97
N LEU A 238 -11.96 5.94 -5.54
CA LEU A 238 -11.80 4.74 -6.36
C LEU A 238 -12.55 4.82 -7.69
N ARG A 239 -13.74 5.43 -7.73
CA ARG A 239 -14.47 5.68 -8.98
C ARG A 239 -13.73 6.65 -9.88
N LEU A 240 -13.30 7.78 -9.31
CA LEU A 240 -12.54 8.82 -10.01
C LEU A 240 -11.24 8.28 -10.61
N LEU A 241 -10.49 7.46 -9.86
CA LEU A 241 -9.25 6.89 -10.36
C LEU A 241 -9.48 5.85 -11.46
N LYS A 242 -10.62 5.17 -11.48
CA LYS A 242 -10.91 4.13 -12.47
C LYS A 242 -11.41 4.66 -13.83
N GLN A 243 -12.04 5.83 -13.86
CA GLN A 243 -12.63 6.38 -15.09
C GLN A 243 -11.57 6.77 -16.12
N THR A 244 -11.75 6.39 -17.39
CA THR A 244 -10.78 6.73 -18.44
C THR A 244 -10.89 8.20 -18.80
N ALA A 245 -12.08 8.79 -18.73
CA ALA A 245 -12.33 10.17 -19.12
C ALA A 245 -12.03 10.47 -20.59
N LYS A 246 -12.22 9.49 -21.46
CA LYS A 246 -12.05 9.65 -22.91
C LYS A 246 -13.18 10.51 -23.44
N MET A 247 -12.90 11.81 -23.63
CA MET A 247 -13.85 12.77 -24.18
C MET A 247 -13.73 12.84 -25.70
N GLU A 248 -14.85 12.71 -26.40
CA GLU A 248 -14.91 12.79 -27.87
C GLU A 248 -16.15 13.55 -28.35
N PHE A 249 -16.00 14.35 -29.39
CA PHE A 249 -17.10 15.03 -30.05
C PHE A 249 -17.41 14.33 -31.36
N HIS A 250 -18.67 13.95 -31.56
CA HIS A 250 -19.13 13.27 -32.77
C HIS A 250 -20.32 13.99 -33.37
N LEU A 251 -20.34 14.10 -34.70
CA LEU A 251 -21.53 14.58 -35.40
C LEU A 251 -22.62 13.49 -35.40
N THR A 252 -23.85 13.87 -35.10
CA THR A 252 -24.99 12.95 -35.23
C THR A 252 -25.43 12.81 -36.68
N ALA A 253 -26.08 11.68 -36.97
CA ALA A 253 -26.84 11.49 -38.19
C ALA A 253 -28.04 12.44 -38.22
N ASN A 254 -28.49 12.79 -39.42
CA ASN A 254 -29.75 13.52 -39.55
C ASN A 254 -30.95 12.63 -39.15
N ASP A 255 -32.04 13.27 -38.75
CA ASP A 255 -33.24 12.59 -38.26
C ASP A 255 -33.81 11.58 -39.27
N LYS A 256 -33.76 11.90 -40.57
CA LYS A 256 -34.20 10.99 -41.65
C LYS A 256 -33.43 9.67 -41.65
N LEU A 257 -32.11 9.72 -41.49
CA LEU A 257 -31.26 8.53 -41.44
C LEU A 257 -31.47 7.76 -40.12
N THR A 258 -31.53 8.45 -38.99
CA THR A 258 -31.78 7.85 -37.68
C THR A 258 -33.10 7.08 -37.65
N LYS A 259 -34.20 7.69 -38.14
CA LYS A 259 -35.51 7.01 -38.29
C LYS A 259 -35.42 5.78 -39.18
N ARG A 260 -34.71 5.85 -40.30
CA ARG A 260 -34.52 4.71 -41.22
C ARG A 260 -33.80 3.57 -40.52
N VAL A 261 -32.73 3.86 -39.79
CA VAL A 261 -31.96 2.86 -39.05
C VAL A 261 -32.82 2.24 -37.95
N ILE A 262 -33.48 3.04 -37.11
CA ILE A 262 -34.36 2.54 -36.04
C ILE A 262 -35.46 1.63 -36.61
N ASN A 263 -36.15 2.06 -37.68
CA ASN A 263 -37.18 1.24 -38.34
C ASN A 263 -36.61 -0.06 -38.91
N SER A 264 -35.37 -0.05 -39.40
CA SER A 264 -34.71 -1.25 -39.92
C SER A 264 -34.35 -2.26 -38.84
N ILE A 265 -34.00 -1.79 -37.64
CA ILE A 265 -33.69 -2.61 -36.45
C ILE A 265 -35.00 -3.16 -35.86
N ASP A 266 -36.03 -2.32 -35.78
CA ASP A 266 -37.35 -2.68 -35.27
C ASP A 266 -37.98 -3.86 -36.02
N ARG A 267 -37.81 -3.93 -37.35
CA ARG A 267 -38.27 -5.07 -38.17
C ARG A 267 -37.69 -6.42 -37.74
N VAL A 268 -36.54 -6.44 -37.08
CA VAL A 268 -35.85 -7.68 -36.65
C VAL A 268 -36.02 -7.93 -35.15
N LYS A 269 -35.99 -6.86 -34.35
CA LYS A 269 -35.90 -6.96 -32.88
C LYS A 269 -37.13 -6.43 -32.14
N LYS A 270 -38.11 -5.86 -32.84
CA LYS A 270 -39.36 -5.32 -32.29
C LYS A 270 -39.11 -4.40 -31.10
N ILE A 271 -38.31 -3.36 -31.32
CA ILE A 271 -37.86 -2.44 -30.27
C ILE A 271 -38.73 -1.18 -30.15
N ARG A 272 -39.72 -1.00 -31.03
CA ARG A 272 -40.55 0.22 -31.11
C ARG A 272 -41.27 0.55 -29.82
N ASP A 273 -41.82 -0.45 -29.13
CA ASP A 273 -42.58 -0.25 -27.88
C ASP A 273 -41.68 0.20 -26.70
N LYS A 274 -40.35 0.07 -26.86
CA LYS A 274 -39.35 0.47 -25.86
C LYS A 274 -38.72 1.83 -26.17
N ILE A 275 -38.94 2.37 -27.37
CA ILE A 275 -38.37 3.66 -27.81
C ILE A 275 -39.41 4.76 -27.63
N HIS A 276 -39.05 5.74 -26.82
CA HIS A 276 -39.80 6.98 -26.64
C HIS A 276 -39.22 8.03 -27.59
N VAL A 277 -40.08 8.61 -28.42
CA VAL A 277 -39.68 9.65 -29.38
C VAL A 277 -40.31 10.96 -28.95
N GLU A 278 -39.48 11.96 -28.67
CA GLU A 278 -39.91 13.28 -28.24
C GLU A 278 -39.45 14.34 -29.24
N THR A 279 -40.23 15.41 -29.39
CA THR A 279 -39.81 16.61 -30.12
C THR A 279 -39.38 17.66 -29.10
N ALA A 280 -38.10 17.97 -29.08
CA ALA A 280 -37.53 19.03 -28.28
C ALA A 280 -37.42 20.33 -29.10
N GLN A 281 -37.31 21.47 -28.42
CA GLN A 281 -37.09 22.77 -29.05
C GLN A 281 -35.83 23.42 -28.48
N THR A 282 -35.05 24.07 -29.34
CA THR A 282 -33.93 24.92 -28.92
C THR A 282 -34.43 26.25 -28.34
N GLU A 283 -33.56 26.97 -27.64
CA GLU A 283 -33.83 28.36 -27.19
C GLU A 283 -34.23 29.28 -28.36
N ASP A 284 -33.69 29.02 -29.56
CA ASP A 284 -34.02 29.72 -30.80
C ASP A 284 -35.31 29.20 -31.50
N GLY A 285 -36.10 28.34 -30.84
CA GLY A 285 -37.37 27.83 -31.35
C GLY A 285 -37.27 26.73 -32.42
N VAL A 286 -36.09 26.15 -32.65
CA VAL A 286 -35.89 25.09 -33.66
C VAL A 286 -36.24 23.73 -33.07
N SER A 287 -37.21 23.06 -33.68
CA SER A 287 -37.61 21.70 -33.28
C SER A 287 -36.63 20.63 -33.76
N TYR A 288 -36.33 19.67 -32.89
CA TYR A 288 -35.53 18.48 -33.22
C TYR A 288 -36.05 17.24 -32.49
N THR A 289 -35.82 16.06 -33.07
CA THR A 289 -36.25 14.78 -32.48
C THR A 289 -35.19 14.25 -31.52
N THR A 290 -35.61 13.82 -30.33
CA THR A 290 -34.80 13.02 -29.39
C THR A 290 -35.38 11.62 -29.25
N TYR A 291 -34.50 10.63 -29.14
CA TYR A 291 -34.87 9.24 -28.96
C TYR A 291 -34.41 8.76 -27.59
N LYS A 292 -35.32 8.15 -26.84
CA LYS A 292 -35.11 7.72 -25.45
C LYS A 292 -35.50 6.26 -25.26
N ILE A 293 -34.86 5.59 -24.30
CA ILE A 293 -35.29 4.31 -23.76
C ILE A 293 -35.42 4.41 -22.25
N ASP A 294 -36.29 3.60 -21.66
CA ASP A 294 -36.36 3.46 -20.21
C ASP A 294 -35.04 2.84 -19.69
N ASP A 295 -34.49 3.33 -18.58
CA ASP A 295 -33.23 2.84 -18.02
C ASP A 295 -33.31 1.34 -17.65
N THR A 296 -34.50 0.84 -17.30
CA THR A 296 -34.75 -0.59 -17.03
C THR A 296 -34.52 -1.49 -18.25
N ASP A 297 -34.65 -0.93 -19.46
CA ASP A 297 -34.45 -1.64 -20.73
C ASP A 297 -33.00 -1.57 -21.26
N THR A 298 -32.09 -0.90 -20.54
CA THR A 298 -30.71 -0.65 -20.97
C THR A 298 -29.95 -1.92 -21.34
N GLU A 299 -30.01 -2.96 -20.50
CA GLU A 299 -29.25 -4.20 -20.74
C GLU A 299 -29.78 -4.96 -21.96
N TYR A 300 -31.11 -4.99 -22.13
CA TYR A 300 -31.71 -5.54 -23.34
C TYR A 300 -31.27 -4.77 -24.58
N PHE A 301 -31.29 -3.43 -24.53
CA PHE A 301 -30.90 -2.61 -25.67
C PHE A 301 -29.41 -2.76 -26.02
N LYS A 302 -28.52 -2.84 -25.01
CA LYS A 302 -27.09 -3.15 -25.23
C LYS A 302 -26.88 -4.51 -25.91
N LEU A 303 -27.66 -5.53 -25.55
CA LEU A 303 -27.61 -6.84 -26.21
C LEU A 303 -28.07 -6.74 -27.67
N VAL A 304 -29.16 -6.02 -27.93
CA VAL A 304 -29.66 -5.76 -29.30
C VAL A 304 -28.59 -5.07 -30.16
N LEU A 305 -27.89 -4.07 -29.63
CA LEU A 305 -26.85 -3.36 -30.37
C LEU A 305 -25.62 -4.22 -30.67
N LYS A 306 -25.36 -5.28 -29.90
CA LYS A 306 -24.26 -6.22 -30.16
C LYS A 306 -24.59 -7.29 -31.18
N ASP A 307 -25.84 -7.41 -31.60
CA ASP A 307 -26.27 -8.43 -32.55
C ASP A 307 -25.67 -8.17 -33.96
N PRO A 308 -25.00 -9.16 -34.59
CA PRO A 308 -24.44 -9.02 -35.94
C PRO A 308 -25.45 -8.59 -37.01
N GLU A 309 -26.71 -9.04 -36.91
CA GLU A 309 -27.77 -8.68 -37.86
C GLU A 309 -28.23 -7.22 -37.69
N VAL A 310 -28.08 -6.67 -36.48
CA VAL A 310 -28.34 -5.25 -36.20
C VAL A 310 -27.17 -4.40 -36.70
N GLN A 311 -25.92 -4.86 -36.47
CA GLN A 311 -24.72 -4.16 -36.93
C GLN A 311 -24.66 -3.99 -38.45
N LYS A 312 -25.08 -5.00 -39.23
CA LYS A 312 -25.17 -4.91 -40.71
C LYS A 312 -26.15 -3.84 -41.21
N ARG A 313 -27.14 -3.46 -40.41
CA ARG A 313 -28.18 -2.48 -40.77
C ARG A 313 -27.78 -1.04 -40.45
N ILE A 314 -26.75 -0.87 -39.62
CA ILE A 314 -26.15 0.43 -39.34
C ILE A 314 -25.13 0.71 -40.45
N PRO A 315 -25.18 1.88 -41.14
CA PRO A 315 -24.20 2.19 -42.17
C PRO A 315 -22.77 2.18 -41.60
N ALA A 316 -21.80 1.74 -42.41
CA ALA A 316 -20.44 1.42 -41.93
C ALA A 316 -19.73 2.57 -41.19
N ASN A 317 -20.06 3.83 -41.51
CA ASN A 317 -19.49 5.03 -40.90
C ASN A 317 -20.28 5.58 -39.69
N TYR A 318 -21.32 4.88 -39.23
CA TYR A 318 -22.12 5.27 -38.05
C TYR A 318 -22.12 4.19 -36.98
N VAL A 319 -22.41 4.60 -35.75
CA VAL A 319 -22.62 3.73 -34.60
C VAL A 319 -23.76 4.32 -33.75
N LEU A 320 -24.60 3.45 -33.19
CA LEU A 320 -25.68 3.89 -32.31
C LEU A 320 -25.20 3.82 -30.86
N MET A 321 -25.23 4.95 -30.17
CA MET A 321 -24.69 5.10 -28.81
C MET A 321 -25.78 5.50 -27.83
N LEU A 322 -25.67 4.96 -26.61
CA LEU A 322 -26.54 5.27 -25.48
C LEU A 322 -25.98 6.43 -24.66
N GLY A 323 -26.88 7.23 -24.12
CA GLY A 323 -26.60 8.31 -23.20
C GLY A 323 -26.62 7.89 -21.74
N ARG A 324 -26.26 8.85 -20.90
CA ARG A 324 -26.35 8.74 -19.45
C ARG A 324 -27.81 8.60 -18.99
N PRO A 325 -28.06 8.04 -17.80
CA PRO A 325 -29.40 8.06 -17.23
C PRO A 325 -29.76 9.51 -16.86
N VAL A 326 -30.96 9.92 -17.22
CA VAL A 326 -31.54 11.23 -16.92
C VAL A 326 -32.87 10.98 -16.21
N PRO A 327 -33.02 11.41 -14.95
CA PRO A 327 -34.30 11.34 -14.24
C PRO A 327 -35.33 12.23 -14.93
N ASP A 328 -36.51 11.69 -15.18
CA ASP A 328 -37.68 12.47 -15.57
C ASP A 328 -38.60 12.63 -14.35
N GLU A 329 -38.49 13.79 -13.71
CA GLU A 329 -39.27 14.14 -12.52
C GLU A 329 -40.78 14.10 -12.75
N ARG A 330 -41.25 14.25 -13.99
CA ARG A 330 -42.69 14.23 -14.32
C ARG A 330 -43.26 12.82 -14.31
N LEU A 331 -42.46 11.84 -14.72
CA LEU A 331 -42.88 10.46 -14.90
C LEU A 331 -42.39 9.54 -13.77
N GLY A 332 -41.52 10.02 -12.88
CA GLY A 332 -40.89 9.20 -11.84
C GLY A 332 -40.05 8.06 -12.41
N ARG A 333 -39.58 8.22 -13.66
CA ARG A 333 -38.81 7.22 -14.42
C ARG A 333 -37.47 7.79 -14.82
N VAL A 334 -36.53 6.91 -15.12
CA VAL A 334 -35.20 7.29 -15.60
C VAL A 334 -35.11 6.89 -17.05
N TYR A 335 -34.73 7.82 -17.92
CA TYR A 335 -34.57 7.58 -19.35
C TYR A 335 -33.12 7.71 -19.76
N ARG A 336 -32.75 7.09 -20.89
CA ARG A 336 -31.48 7.33 -21.58
C ARG A 336 -31.74 7.80 -22.98
N ASP A 337 -31.19 8.95 -23.33
CA ASP A 337 -31.14 9.39 -24.73
C ASP A 337 -30.26 8.42 -25.53
N PHE A 338 -30.51 8.27 -26.83
CA PHE A 338 -29.60 7.59 -27.73
C PHE A 338 -29.54 8.29 -29.08
N ALA A 339 -28.37 8.24 -29.71
CA ALA A 339 -28.16 8.87 -31.00
C ALA A 339 -27.34 7.99 -31.94
N LEU A 340 -27.65 8.09 -33.23
CA LEU A 340 -26.81 7.55 -34.29
C LEU A 340 -25.71 8.56 -34.57
N ILE A 341 -24.47 8.24 -34.21
CA ILE A 341 -23.31 9.14 -34.35
C ILE A 341 -22.36 8.65 -35.44
N LYS A 342 -21.64 9.57 -36.09
CA LYS A 342 -20.55 9.21 -37.01
C LYS A 342 -19.38 8.63 -36.23
N LYS A 343 -18.72 7.61 -36.78
CA LYS A 343 -17.53 7.00 -36.17
C LYS A 343 -16.33 7.93 -36.12
N ASP A 344 -16.21 8.84 -37.10
CA ASP A 344 -15.11 9.81 -37.12
C ASP A 344 -15.23 10.78 -35.93
N VAL A 345 -14.15 10.92 -35.17
CA VAL A 345 -14.03 11.88 -34.07
C VAL A 345 -13.86 13.28 -34.66
N ALA A 346 -14.77 14.18 -34.34
CA ALA A 346 -14.78 15.54 -34.84
C ALA A 346 -13.81 16.45 -34.08
N ILE A 347 -13.77 16.30 -32.74
CA ILE A 347 -12.84 16.95 -31.81
C ILE A 347 -12.50 15.93 -30.72
N ASP A 348 -11.21 15.78 -30.41
CA ASP A 348 -10.72 14.87 -29.37
C ASP A 348 -10.55 15.57 -28.02
N GLY A 349 -10.41 14.77 -26.97
CA GLY A 349 -10.11 15.25 -25.62
C GLY A 349 -8.73 15.91 -25.48
N MET A 350 -7.79 15.65 -26.39
CA MET A 350 -6.46 16.30 -26.37
C MET A 350 -6.55 17.81 -26.63
N SER A 351 -7.61 18.24 -27.31
CA SER A 351 -7.89 19.65 -27.59
C SER A 351 -8.49 20.39 -26.38
N LEU A 352 -8.75 19.71 -25.25
CA LEU A 352 -9.28 20.32 -24.02
C LEU A 352 -8.16 20.92 -23.18
N LYS A 353 -8.30 22.21 -22.84
CA LYS A 353 -7.37 22.95 -21.97
C LYS A 353 -7.86 23.04 -20.52
N ASP A 354 -9.16 23.24 -20.32
CA ASP A 354 -9.76 23.42 -18.99
C ASP A 354 -11.26 23.09 -19.02
N ALA A 355 -11.84 22.78 -17.86
CA ALA A 355 -13.27 22.55 -17.68
C ALA A 355 -13.74 23.16 -16.34
N LYS A 356 -14.74 24.04 -16.36
CA LYS A 356 -15.24 24.74 -15.16
C LYS A 356 -16.72 24.50 -14.96
N VAL A 357 -17.12 24.30 -13.71
CA VAL A 357 -18.54 24.23 -13.34
C VAL A 357 -19.12 25.62 -13.30
N ASN A 358 -20.30 25.79 -13.87
CA ASN A 358 -21.16 26.92 -13.61
C ASN A 358 -22.44 26.41 -12.95
N LEU A 359 -22.69 26.85 -11.72
CA LEU A 359 -23.83 26.38 -10.92
C LEU A 359 -25.15 27.06 -11.31
N GLY A 360 -25.09 28.16 -12.08
CA GLY A 360 -26.27 28.90 -12.50
C GLY A 360 -27.11 29.42 -11.33
N ARG A 361 -28.34 29.90 -11.60
CA ARG A 361 -29.31 30.28 -10.56
C ARG A 361 -30.34 29.17 -10.30
N THR A 362 -30.58 28.32 -11.29
CA THR A 362 -31.51 27.17 -11.21
C THR A 362 -30.81 25.85 -11.56
N ALA A 363 -31.43 24.71 -11.22
CA ALA A 363 -30.88 23.39 -11.53
C ALA A 363 -30.70 23.13 -13.04
N ASN A 364 -31.52 23.76 -13.89
CA ASN A 364 -31.42 23.66 -15.35
C ASN A 364 -30.32 24.56 -15.95
N ASP A 365 -29.83 25.55 -15.22
CA ASP A 365 -28.74 26.43 -15.66
C ASP A 365 -27.35 25.84 -15.40
N ARG A 366 -27.28 24.72 -14.67
CA ARG A 366 -26.03 24.05 -14.32
C ARG A 366 -25.39 23.44 -15.56
N HIS A 367 -24.13 23.79 -15.80
CA HIS A 367 -23.38 23.27 -16.94
C HIS A 367 -21.88 23.21 -16.65
N VAL A 368 -21.17 22.42 -17.46
CA VAL A 368 -19.71 22.38 -17.47
C VAL A 368 -19.21 23.12 -18.70
N ALA A 369 -18.52 24.24 -18.49
CA ALA A 369 -17.92 25.04 -19.55
C ALA A 369 -16.52 24.51 -19.89
N LEU A 370 -16.27 24.25 -21.16
CA LEU A 370 -15.03 23.67 -21.68
C LEU A 370 -14.20 24.74 -22.38
N SER A 371 -12.91 24.81 -22.06
CA SER A 371 -11.97 25.66 -22.80
C SER A 371 -11.14 24.80 -23.74
N LEU A 372 -11.23 25.05 -25.04
CA LEU A 372 -10.43 24.35 -26.04
C LEU A 372 -9.14 25.11 -26.37
N ASP A 373 -8.11 24.38 -26.81
CA ASP A 373 -6.89 24.95 -27.38
C ASP A 373 -7.16 25.59 -28.76
N SER A 374 -6.11 26.11 -29.41
CA SER A 374 -6.24 26.77 -30.72
C SER A 374 -6.70 25.82 -31.82
N ARG A 375 -6.27 24.55 -31.78
CA ARG A 375 -6.62 23.52 -32.76
C ARG A 375 -8.08 23.12 -32.62
N GLY A 376 -8.53 22.80 -31.41
CA GLY A 376 -9.90 22.47 -31.07
C GLY A 376 -10.86 23.60 -31.42
N ARG A 377 -10.52 24.86 -31.09
CA ARG A 377 -11.32 26.03 -31.49
C ARG A 377 -11.44 26.17 -32.99
N SER A 378 -10.34 26.03 -33.73
CA SER A 378 -10.36 26.09 -35.20
C SER A 378 -11.27 25.00 -35.80
N ARG A 379 -11.17 23.78 -35.26
CA ARG A 379 -11.98 22.64 -35.71
C ARG A 379 -13.47 22.87 -35.41
N LEU A 380 -13.80 23.32 -34.20
CA LEU A 380 -15.18 23.67 -33.81
C LEU A 380 -15.78 24.77 -34.70
N ARG A 381 -15.00 25.82 -35.00
CA ARG A 381 -15.40 26.89 -35.94
C ARG A 381 -15.69 26.34 -37.33
N SER A 382 -14.85 25.44 -37.84
CA SER A 382 -15.05 24.84 -39.17
C SER A 382 -16.31 23.96 -39.25
N ILE A 383 -16.55 23.15 -38.21
CA ILE A 383 -17.69 22.22 -38.13
C ILE A 383 -19.00 23.01 -37.97
N SER A 384 -19.02 24.00 -37.06
CA SER A 384 -20.20 24.82 -36.82
C SER A 384 -20.61 25.62 -38.06
N ARG A 385 -19.66 26.21 -38.81
CA ARG A 385 -19.94 26.86 -40.10
C ARG A 385 -20.60 25.91 -41.10
N LYS A 386 -20.06 24.69 -41.24
CA LYS A 386 -20.61 23.68 -42.15
C LYS A 386 -22.02 23.26 -41.75
N CYS A 387 -22.28 23.08 -40.45
CA CYS A 387 -23.62 22.72 -39.96
C CYS A 387 -24.63 23.86 -40.14
N GLN A 388 -24.21 25.10 -39.88
CA GLN A 388 -25.03 26.29 -40.13
C GLN A 388 -25.41 26.41 -41.61
N GLN A 389 -24.48 26.15 -42.53
CA GLN A 389 -24.76 26.16 -43.97
C GLN A 389 -25.76 25.07 -44.35
N LEU A 390 -25.60 23.84 -43.82
CA LEU A 390 -26.56 22.74 -44.03
C LEU A 390 -27.96 23.07 -43.49
N TYR A 391 -28.03 23.79 -42.37
CA TYR A 391 -29.31 24.26 -41.84
C TYR A 391 -29.95 25.29 -42.78
N LYS A 392 -29.20 26.32 -43.21
CA LYS A 392 -29.71 27.37 -44.12
C LYS A 392 -30.15 26.82 -45.49
N GLU A 393 -29.38 25.90 -46.07
CA GLU A 393 -29.63 25.41 -47.44
C GLU A 393 -30.62 24.25 -47.50
N LYS A 394 -30.63 23.37 -46.48
CA LYS A 394 -31.34 22.09 -46.53
C LYS A 394 -32.31 21.88 -45.37
N ASN A 395 -32.49 22.89 -44.52
CA ASN A 395 -33.24 22.80 -43.25
C ASN A 395 -32.81 21.58 -42.42
N GLN A 396 -31.52 21.23 -42.48
CA GLN A 396 -30.99 20.05 -41.83
C GLN A 396 -30.35 20.43 -40.49
N VAL A 397 -31.03 20.08 -39.40
CA VAL A 397 -30.48 20.21 -38.05
C VAL A 397 -29.40 19.15 -37.83
N SER A 398 -28.22 19.57 -37.39
CA SER A 398 -27.14 18.68 -36.95
C SER A 398 -26.90 18.86 -35.46
N GLN A 399 -26.56 17.77 -34.77
CA GLN A 399 -26.13 17.84 -33.36
C GLN A 399 -24.67 17.40 -33.24
N LEU A 400 -24.03 17.91 -32.21
CA LEU A 400 -22.68 17.53 -31.84
C LEU A 400 -22.74 16.77 -30.52
N ALA A 401 -22.73 15.45 -30.59
CA ALA A 401 -22.73 14.59 -29.43
C ALA A 401 -21.37 14.68 -28.71
N ILE A 402 -21.41 14.95 -27.41
CA ILE A 402 -20.26 14.98 -26.51
C ILE A 402 -20.30 13.67 -25.73
N LEU A 403 -19.31 12.82 -25.98
CA LEU A 403 -19.17 11.52 -25.35
C LEU A 403 -18.10 11.59 -24.27
N LEU A 404 -18.32 10.84 -23.20
CA LEU A 404 -17.30 10.51 -22.21
C LEU A 404 -17.36 9.01 -21.95
N ASP A 405 -16.26 8.31 -22.22
CA ASP A 405 -16.15 6.84 -22.07
C ASP A 405 -17.28 6.08 -22.80
N ASP A 406 -17.51 6.42 -24.08
CA ASP A 406 -18.53 5.85 -24.97
C ASP A 406 -20.00 6.12 -24.55
N VAL A 407 -20.23 7.03 -23.60
CA VAL A 407 -21.57 7.43 -23.15
C VAL A 407 -21.87 8.86 -23.61
N ILE A 408 -23.04 9.09 -24.21
CA ILE A 408 -23.48 10.44 -24.58
C ILE A 408 -23.88 11.22 -23.32
N TYR A 409 -23.19 12.34 -23.07
CA TYR A 409 -23.52 13.26 -21.96
C TYR A 409 -24.44 14.40 -22.40
N SER A 410 -24.20 14.93 -23.61
CA SER A 410 -24.98 16.00 -24.20
C SER A 410 -24.91 15.90 -25.72
N ALA A 411 -25.95 16.33 -26.42
CA ALA A 411 -25.96 16.40 -27.88
C ALA A 411 -26.59 17.74 -28.35
N PRO A 412 -25.95 18.89 -28.07
CA PRO A 412 -26.45 20.19 -28.47
C PRO A 412 -26.60 20.31 -29.99
N THR A 413 -27.58 21.07 -30.43
CA THR A 413 -27.82 21.42 -31.83
C THR A 413 -26.80 22.46 -32.31
N LEU A 414 -26.34 22.31 -33.56
CA LEU A 414 -25.42 23.23 -34.23
C LEU A 414 -26.16 24.00 -35.34
N ILE A 415 -26.93 25.01 -34.95
CA ILE A 415 -27.67 25.89 -35.88
C ILE A 415 -27.01 27.27 -36.07
N THR A 416 -26.21 27.71 -35.10
CA THR A 416 -25.47 28.97 -35.13
C THR A 416 -23.97 28.74 -35.21
N PHE A 417 -23.24 29.75 -35.68
CA PHE A 417 -21.78 29.74 -35.64
C PHE A 417 -21.32 29.84 -34.18
N ILE A 418 -20.43 28.95 -33.75
CA ILE A 418 -19.91 28.92 -32.39
C ILE A 418 -18.49 29.48 -32.39
N ASP A 419 -18.32 30.64 -31.77
CA ASP A 419 -17.01 31.23 -31.49
C ASP A 419 -16.59 31.13 -30.01
N ALA A 420 -17.57 30.88 -29.14
CA ALA A 420 -17.38 30.75 -27.70
C ALA A 420 -16.93 29.33 -27.29
N ASN A 421 -16.53 29.23 -26.03
CA ASN A 421 -16.20 27.96 -25.39
C ASN A 421 -17.44 27.04 -25.32
N PRO A 422 -17.33 25.75 -25.71
CA PRO A 422 -18.46 24.83 -25.66
C PRO A 422 -18.87 24.53 -24.22
N ILE A 423 -20.17 24.26 -24.02
CA ILE A 423 -20.73 23.89 -22.71
C ILE A 423 -21.41 22.54 -22.80
N ILE A 424 -21.22 21.71 -21.77
CA ILE A 424 -21.97 20.47 -21.58
C ILE A 424 -23.18 20.84 -20.71
N LYS A 425 -24.36 20.90 -21.34
CA LYS A 425 -25.64 21.03 -20.64
C LYS A 425 -26.19 19.65 -20.29
N GLY A 426 -26.79 19.55 -19.13
CA GLY A 426 -27.48 18.38 -18.62
C GLY A 426 -27.99 18.69 -17.23
N SER A 427 -29.16 18.20 -16.84
CA SER A 427 -29.66 18.37 -15.46
C SER A 427 -28.73 17.65 -14.48
N PHE A 428 -27.66 18.33 -14.05
CA PHE A 428 -26.62 17.81 -13.19
C PHE A 428 -26.90 18.23 -11.75
N SER A 429 -26.66 17.32 -10.80
CA SER A 429 -26.44 17.72 -9.42
C SER A 429 -25.14 18.53 -9.30
N GLU A 430 -25.00 19.31 -8.22
CA GLU A 430 -23.78 20.05 -7.93
C GLU A 430 -22.55 19.13 -7.85
N SER A 431 -22.72 17.99 -7.18
CA SER A 431 -21.68 16.96 -7.09
C SER A 431 -21.31 16.35 -8.43
N GLU A 432 -22.29 16.06 -9.30
CA GLU A 432 -22.02 15.48 -10.63
C GLU A 432 -21.32 16.47 -11.56
N ALA A 433 -21.73 17.74 -11.54
CA ALA A 433 -21.08 18.77 -12.36
C ALA A 433 -19.63 19.00 -11.91
N ALA A 434 -19.38 19.05 -10.60
CA ALA A 434 -18.04 19.15 -10.01
C ALA A 434 -17.18 17.93 -10.35
N GLU A 435 -17.74 16.72 -10.25
CA GLU A 435 -17.05 15.48 -10.59
C GLU A 435 -16.69 15.43 -12.07
N LEU A 436 -17.63 15.77 -12.96
CA LEU A 436 -17.40 15.82 -14.41
C LEU A 436 -16.32 16.85 -14.78
N ALA A 437 -16.38 18.05 -14.21
CA ALA A 437 -15.37 19.08 -14.47
C ALA A 437 -13.99 18.66 -13.98
N LEU A 438 -13.89 18.04 -12.79
CA LEU A 438 -12.64 17.51 -12.25
C LEU A 438 -12.05 16.43 -13.18
N ILE A 439 -12.88 15.47 -13.60
CA ILE A 439 -12.47 14.38 -14.49
C ILE A 439 -11.92 14.95 -15.81
N LEU A 440 -12.62 15.92 -16.39
CA LEU A 440 -12.23 16.56 -17.65
C LEU A 440 -10.95 17.42 -17.50
N ARG A 441 -10.81 18.19 -16.42
CA ARG A 441 -9.57 18.97 -16.13
C ARG A 441 -8.36 18.07 -15.94
N SER A 442 -8.55 16.94 -15.26
CA SER A 442 -7.46 16.01 -14.94
C SER A 442 -6.86 15.29 -16.16
N GLY A 443 -7.60 15.27 -17.27
CA GLY A 443 -7.24 14.61 -18.51
C GLY A 443 -7.69 13.14 -18.61
N ALA A 444 -7.55 12.60 -19.82
CA ALA A 444 -7.89 11.22 -20.12
C ALA A 444 -6.74 10.26 -19.81
N LEU A 445 -7.07 9.11 -19.21
CA LEU A 445 -6.13 8.01 -19.06
C LEU A 445 -5.74 7.45 -20.44
N PRO A 446 -4.47 7.08 -20.64
CA PRO A 446 -4.01 6.54 -21.92
C PRO A 446 -4.53 5.12 -22.20
N ALA A 447 -5.05 4.45 -21.17
CA ALA A 447 -5.62 3.11 -21.21
C ALA A 447 -6.52 2.88 -20.00
N LYS A 448 -7.33 1.82 -20.05
CA LYS A 448 -8.10 1.35 -18.89
C LYS A 448 -7.18 1.04 -17.71
N MET A 449 -7.65 1.36 -16.51
CA MET A 449 -6.99 0.99 -15.26
C MET A 449 -7.83 0.00 -14.46
N GLU A 450 -7.14 -1.00 -13.90
CA GLU A 450 -7.73 -1.98 -13.00
C GLU A 450 -7.23 -1.78 -11.57
N ILE A 451 -8.15 -1.84 -10.61
CA ILE A 451 -7.80 -1.84 -9.19
C ILE A 451 -7.47 -3.28 -8.81
N ILE A 452 -6.18 -3.58 -8.73
CA ILE A 452 -5.69 -4.92 -8.40
C ILE A 452 -5.53 -5.11 -6.87
N GLN A 453 -5.38 -4.02 -6.12
CA GLN A 453 -5.45 -4.00 -4.66
C GLN A 453 -6.09 -2.69 -4.18
N ASN A 454 -6.93 -2.76 -3.15
CA ASN A 454 -7.29 -1.58 -2.37
C ASN A 454 -7.35 -1.92 -0.89
N ARG A 455 -6.99 -0.96 -0.05
CA ARG A 455 -7.13 -1.04 1.39
C ARG A 455 -7.68 0.28 1.89
N THR A 456 -8.86 0.24 2.45
CA THR A 456 -9.55 1.38 3.04
C THR A 456 -9.57 1.21 4.54
N VAL A 457 -9.15 2.22 5.29
CA VAL A 457 -9.13 2.22 6.75
C VAL A 457 -9.92 3.42 7.25
N GLY A 458 -10.88 3.23 8.15
CA GLY A 458 -11.63 4.32 8.75
C GLY A 458 -10.77 5.15 9.71
N ALA A 459 -10.94 6.47 9.72
CA ALA A 459 -10.17 7.38 10.57
C ALA A 459 -10.28 7.06 12.07
N THR A 460 -11.45 6.59 12.51
CA THR A 460 -11.71 6.18 13.91
C THR A 460 -10.86 4.98 14.33
N LEU A 461 -10.66 4.01 13.41
CA LEU A 461 -9.86 2.81 13.67
C LEU A 461 -8.38 3.15 13.84
N GLY A 462 -7.87 4.09 13.05
CA GLY A 462 -6.49 4.57 13.13
C GLY A 462 -6.21 5.30 14.45
N ALA A 463 -7.06 6.24 14.85
CA ALA A 463 -6.90 7.01 16.09
C ALA A 463 -6.95 6.12 17.35
N ASP A 464 -7.86 5.14 17.40
CA ASP A 464 -7.91 4.17 18.51
C ASP A 464 -6.65 3.29 18.53
N SER A 465 -6.17 2.86 17.36
CA SER A 465 -4.94 2.07 17.22
C SER A 465 -3.70 2.83 17.71
N ILE A 466 -3.58 4.13 17.40
CA ILE A 466 -2.51 4.99 17.94
C ILE A 466 -2.59 5.01 19.47
N ARG A 467 -3.76 5.33 20.04
CA ARG A 467 -3.92 5.48 21.50
C ARG A 467 -3.63 4.19 22.25
N ARG A 468 -4.02 3.05 21.69
CA ARG A 468 -3.75 1.71 22.22
C ARG A 468 -2.27 1.36 22.11
N GLY A 469 -1.67 1.55 20.95
CA GLY A 469 -0.24 1.31 20.71
C GLY A 469 0.67 2.17 21.59
N VAL A 470 0.38 3.46 21.74
CA VAL A 470 1.15 4.38 22.60
C VAL A 470 1.01 4.01 24.07
N ARG A 471 -0.18 3.63 24.55
CA ARG A 471 -0.36 3.14 25.93
C ARG A 471 0.44 1.85 26.18
N ALA A 472 0.39 0.91 25.25
CA ALA A 472 1.19 -0.32 25.31
C ALA A 472 2.69 0.00 25.40
N ALA A 473 3.17 0.93 24.56
CA ALA A 473 4.55 1.40 24.58
C ALA A 473 4.94 2.00 25.93
N LEU A 474 4.09 2.87 26.49
CA LEU A 474 4.35 3.56 27.74
C LEU A 474 4.40 2.58 28.93
N PHE A 475 3.43 1.67 29.04
CA PHE A 475 3.45 0.65 30.10
C PHE A 475 4.68 -0.26 29.98
N GLY A 476 4.99 -0.74 28.77
CA GLY A 476 6.20 -1.52 28.52
C GLY A 476 7.47 -0.77 28.91
N LEU A 477 7.58 0.51 28.50
CA LEU A 477 8.73 1.36 28.83
C LEU A 477 8.90 1.56 30.33
N VAL A 478 7.83 1.92 31.04
CA VAL A 478 7.87 2.13 32.49
C VAL A 478 8.30 0.85 33.22
N CYS A 479 7.77 -0.31 32.82
CA CYS A 479 8.15 -1.58 33.41
C CYS A 479 9.62 -1.93 33.16
N VAL A 480 10.14 -1.71 31.94
CA VAL A 480 11.56 -1.95 31.62
C VAL A 480 12.47 -1.01 32.40
N VAL A 481 12.18 0.29 32.41
CA VAL A 481 12.95 1.30 33.17
C VAL A 481 12.96 0.96 34.65
N ALA A 482 11.80 0.67 35.24
CA ALA A 482 11.71 0.30 36.65
C ALA A 482 12.54 -0.97 36.96
N PHE A 483 12.42 -2.00 36.13
CA PHE A 483 13.15 -3.24 36.32
C PHE A 483 14.67 -3.04 36.24
N ILE A 484 15.15 -2.30 35.25
CA ILE A 484 16.58 -2.06 35.01
C ILE A 484 17.18 -1.16 36.09
N ALA A 485 16.49 -0.08 36.47
CA ALA A 485 16.88 0.77 37.58
C ALA A 485 17.00 -0.02 38.89
N VAL A 486 16.04 -0.90 39.19
CA VAL A 486 16.07 -1.71 40.42
C VAL A 486 17.20 -2.75 40.35
N TYR A 487 17.32 -3.51 39.26
CA TYR A 487 18.26 -4.63 39.18
C TYR A 487 19.73 -4.18 39.10
N TYR A 488 20.03 -3.13 38.32
CA TYR A 488 21.39 -2.64 38.11
C TYR A 488 21.73 -1.37 38.92
N LEU A 489 20.79 -0.83 39.71
CA LEU A 489 20.97 0.36 40.54
C LEU A 489 21.52 1.54 39.72
N LEU A 490 22.66 2.10 40.10
CA LEU A 490 23.27 3.23 39.38
C LEU A 490 23.60 2.89 37.92
N ALA A 491 24.09 1.67 37.64
CA ALA A 491 24.32 1.25 36.26
C ALA A 491 22.99 1.16 35.48
N GLY A 492 21.91 0.77 36.16
CA GLY A 492 20.55 0.76 35.61
C GLY A 492 20.11 2.16 35.19
N LEU A 493 20.28 3.16 36.06
CA LEU A 493 19.95 4.55 35.73
C LEU A 493 20.75 5.09 34.54
N ILE A 494 22.00 4.66 34.37
CA ILE A 494 22.83 5.01 33.20
C ILE A 494 22.24 4.37 31.93
N ALA A 495 21.85 3.10 32.00
CA ALA A 495 21.20 2.41 30.89
C ALA A 495 19.85 3.03 30.54
N ASP A 496 19.06 3.46 31.52
CA ASP A 496 17.79 4.15 31.29
C ASP A 496 18.00 5.52 30.63
N LEU A 497 19.03 6.26 31.01
CA LEU A 497 19.39 7.51 30.33
C LEU A 497 19.80 7.26 28.88
N ALA A 498 20.58 6.20 28.63
CA ALA A 498 20.93 5.77 27.28
C ALA A 498 19.69 5.34 26.48
N LEU A 499 18.73 4.65 27.09
CA LEU A 499 17.45 4.27 26.49
C LEU A 499 16.60 5.49 26.12
N MET A 500 16.50 6.49 27.00
CA MET A 500 15.78 7.75 26.69
C MET A 500 16.43 8.46 25.50
N PHE A 501 17.76 8.51 25.46
CA PHE A 501 18.46 9.12 24.33
C PHE A 501 18.32 8.29 23.05
N ASN A 502 18.26 6.96 23.16
CA ASN A 502 17.99 6.09 22.01
C ASN A 502 16.61 6.39 21.40
N ILE A 503 15.55 6.47 22.22
CA ILE A 503 14.21 6.84 21.75
C ILE A 503 14.21 8.21 21.09
N LEU A 504 14.95 9.18 21.67
CA LEU A 504 15.07 10.52 21.12
C LEU A 504 15.77 10.53 19.75
N ILE A 505 16.87 9.79 19.58
CA ILE A 505 17.55 9.62 18.29
C ILE A 505 16.63 8.97 17.28
N LEU A 506 15.93 7.89 17.68
CA LEU A 506 15.00 7.18 16.81
C LEU A 506 13.95 8.14 16.24
N LEU A 507 13.26 8.87 17.11
CA LEU A 507 12.23 9.84 16.70
C LEU A 507 12.82 10.99 15.89
N GLY A 508 14.02 11.47 16.26
CA GLY A 508 14.72 12.53 15.54
C GLY A 508 15.08 12.14 14.11
N VAL A 509 15.59 10.92 13.91
CA VAL A 509 15.93 10.40 12.57
C VAL A 509 14.67 10.20 11.73
N LEU A 510 13.59 9.67 12.31
CA LEU A 510 12.31 9.55 11.59
C LEU A 510 11.80 10.93 11.15
N ALA A 511 11.88 11.94 12.03
CA ALA A 511 11.44 13.30 11.73
C ALA A 511 12.31 13.95 10.66
N PHE A 512 13.63 13.76 10.74
CA PHE A 512 14.59 14.28 9.77
C PHE A 512 14.32 13.77 8.35
N PHE A 513 14.09 12.46 8.19
CA PHE A 513 13.82 11.85 6.89
C PHE A 513 12.35 11.94 6.45
N ARG A 514 11.48 12.58 7.23
CA ARG A 514 10.01 12.55 7.05
C ARG A 514 9.47 11.14 6.83
N ALA A 515 10.02 10.18 7.57
CA ALA A 515 9.64 8.79 7.46
C ALA A 515 8.20 8.59 7.95
N THR A 516 7.40 7.83 7.20
CA THR A 516 6.02 7.51 7.57
C THR A 516 5.97 6.54 8.74
N LEU A 517 5.40 6.97 9.87
CA LEU A 517 5.17 6.13 11.03
C LEU A 517 3.90 5.29 10.83
N THR A 518 4.04 3.97 10.77
CA THR A 518 2.92 3.02 10.62
C THR A 518 2.62 2.31 11.94
N LEU A 519 1.49 1.58 12.04
CA LEU A 519 1.19 0.80 13.24
C LEU A 519 2.23 -0.31 13.50
N PRO A 520 2.69 -1.08 12.48
CA PRO A 520 3.86 -1.92 12.65
C PRO A 520 5.13 -1.12 12.96
N GLY A 521 5.32 0.09 12.43
CA GLY A 521 6.40 1.00 12.84
C GLY A 521 6.41 1.26 14.34
N ILE A 522 5.25 1.54 14.95
CA ILE A 522 5.12 1.68 16.40
C ILE A 522 5.53 0.39 17.11
N ALA A 523 5.13 -0.79 16.60
CA ALA A 523 5.58 -2.07 17.15
C ALA A 523 7.11 -2.23 17.09
N GLY A 524 7.77 -1.69 16.07
CA GLY A 524 9.24 -1.69 15.94
C GLY A 524 9.93 -0.75 16.95
N ILE A 525 9.34 0.42 17.22
CA ILE A 525 9.79 1.30 18.31
C ILE A 525 9.68 0.58 19.66
N ILE A 526 8.53 -0.04 19.91
CA ILE A 526 8.23 -0.79 21.13
C ILE A 526 9.23 -1.94 21.29
N LEU A 527 9.45 -2.74 20.25
CA LEU A 527 10.43 -3.81 20.28
C LEU A 527 11.86 -3.30 20.53
N THR A 528 12.21 -2.17 19.92
CA THR A 528 13.50 -1.50 20.16
C THR A 528 13.65 -1.12 21.63
N ILE A 529 12.60 -0.69 22.33
CA ILE A 529 12.68 -0.38 23.77
C ILE A 529 13.13 -1.62 24.57
N GLY A 530 12.54 -2.78 24.29
CA GLY A 530 12.89 -4.04 24.94
C GLY A 530 14.32 -4.50 24.64
N MET A 531 14.75 -4.36 23.38
CA MET A 531 16.08 -4.77 22.92
C MET A 531 17.20 -3.76 23.24
N ALA A 532 16.89 -2.47 23.34
CA ALA A 532 17.90 -1.42 23.48
C ALA A 532 18.70 -1.51 24.79
N VAL A 533 18.13 -2.17 25.80
CA VAL A 533 18.81 -2.36 27.07
C VAL A 533 19.77 -3.56 27.04
N ASP A 534 19.65 -4.48 26.06
CA ASP A 534 20.50 -5.68 25.95
C ASP A 534 22.00 -5.34 25.88
N ALA A 535 22.39 -4.36 25.06
CA ALA A 535 23.79 -3.95 24.96
C ALA A 535 24.35 -3.46 26.31
N ASN A 536 23.55 -2.71 27.08
CA ASN A 536 23.93 -2.28 28.42
C ASN A 536 23.96 -3.45 29.42
N VAL A 537 23.00 -4.38 29.36
CA VAL A 537 22.98 -5.61 30.17
C VAL A 537 24.25 -6.44 29.94
N LEU A 538 24.65 -6.65 28.69
CA LEU A 538 25.89 -7.36 28.35
C LEU A 538 27.11 -6.68 28.98
N ILE A 539 27.24 -5.36 28.79
CA ILE A 539 28.32 -4.58 29.36
C ILE A 539 28.34 -4.74 30.89
N PHE A 540 27.19 -4.68 31.55
CA PHE A 540 27.10 -4.76 33.01
C PHE A 540 27.42 -6.14 33.56
N GLU A 541 26.95 -7.21 32.91
CA GLU A 541 27.34 -8.56 33.28
C GLU A 541 28.86 -8.76 33.08
N ARG A 542 29.45 -8.23 32.00
CA ARG A 542 30.90 -8.32 31.81
C ARG A 542 31.69 -7.51 32.82
N ILE A 543 31.23 -6.30 33.16
CA ILE A 543 31.83 -5.49 34.23
C ILE A 543 31.76 -6.25 35.56
N ARG A 544 30.63 -6.89 35.86
CA ARG A 544 30.46 -7.70 37.07
C ARG A 544 31.43 -8.88 37.10
N GLU A 545 31.60 -9.60 35.99
CA GLU A 545 32.59 -10.67 35.87
C GLU A 545 34.01 -10.16 36.15
N GLU A 546 34.43 -9.05 35.55
CA GLU A 546 35.76 -8.49 35.76
C GLU A 546 35.96 -7.96 37.19
N MET A 547 34.92 -7.41 37.82
CA MET A 547 34.94 -7.02 39.24
C MET A 547 35.10 -8.21 40.19
N THR A 548 34.67 -9.42 39.81
CA THR A 548 34.90 -10.62 40.63
C THR A 548 36.32 -11.18 40.50
N LYS A 549 37.02 -10.85 39.41
CA LYS A 549 38.42 -11.26 39.18
C LYS A 549 39.41 -10.30 39.82
N GLU A 550 39.11 -8.99 39.84
CA GLU A 550 40.03 -7.96 40.33
C GLU A 550 39.33 -6.85 41.15
N ASN A 551 40.04 -6.31 42.16
CA ASN A 551 39.53 -5.23 43.04
C ASN A 551 39.56 -3.81 42.42
N ASN A 552 39.82 -3.64 41.12
CA ASN A 552 39.95 -2.32 40.48
C ASN A 552 38.77 -1.98 39.57
N LEU A 553 37.85 -1.14 40.07
CA LEU A 553 36.64 -0.71 39.35
C LEU A 553 36.94 -0.04 38.00
N LYS A 554 37.98 0.81 37.91
CA LYS A 554 38.33 1.52 36.68
C LYS A 554 38.81 0.57 35.59
N ARG A 555 39.57 -0.47 35.97
CA ARG A 555 40.01 -1.51 35.04
C ARG A 555 38.85 -2.41 34.65
N ALA A 556 38.03 -2.87 35.61
CA ALA A 556 36.86 -3.68 35.33
C ALA A 556 35.88 -3.01 34.35
N ILE A 557 35.62 -1.71 34.50
CA ILE A 557 34.81 -0.94 33.54
C ILE A 557 35.49 -0.86 32.17
N ARG A 558 36.81 -0.67 32.10
CA ARG A 558 37.53 -0.61 30.81
C ARG A 558 37.47 -1.94 30.05
N GLU A 559 37.85 -3.02 30.72
CA GLU A 559 37.85 -4.37 30.15
C GLU A 559 36.43 -4.84 29.83
N GLY A 560 35.46 -4.50 30.68
CA GLY A 560 34.04 -4.78 30.46
C GLY A 560 33.54 -4.26 29.11
N PHE A 561 33.77 -2.97 28.82
CA PHE A 561 33.41 -2.39 27.53
C PHE A 561 34.25 -2.93 26.36
N ALA A 562 35.55 -3.18 26.56
CA ALA A 562 36.43 -3.67 25.51
C ALA A 562 36.02 -5.06 25.01
N HIS A 563 35.72 -5.97 25.93
CA HIS A 563 35.25 -7.33 25.61
C HIS A 563 33.80 -7.35 25.11
N ALA A 564 32.92 -6.54 25.71
CA ALA A 564 31.53 -6.47 25.29
C ALA A 564 31.35 -5.97 23.85
N LYS A 565 32.21 -5.05 23.40
CA LYS A 565 32.05 -4.36 22.12
C LYS A 565 31.91 -5.30 20.92
N THR A 566 32.75 -6.34 20.82
CA THR A 566 32.71 -7.26 19.68
C THR A 566 31.41 -8.05 19.67
N THR A 567 31.03 -8.61 20.81
CA THR A 567 29.80 -9.39 20.96
C THR A 567 28.54 -8.54 20.69
N ILE A 568 28.51 -7.27 21.13
CA ILE A 568 27.40 -6.33 20.83
C ILE A 568 27.27 -6.08 19.33
N VAL A 569 28.38 -5.84 18.65
CA VAL A 569 28.37 -5.58 17.21
C VAL A 569 27.89 -6.83 16.47
N ASP A 570 28.41 -8.02 16.82
CA ASP A 570 28.06 -9.26 16.13
C ASP A 570 26.57 -9.62 16.28
N ALA A 571 26.05 -9.48 17.50
CA ALA A 571 24.65 -9.68 17.83
C ALA A 571 23.69 -8.78 17.02
N ASN A 572 24.03 -7.50 16.88
CA ASN A 572 23.15 -6.53 16.26
C ASN A 572 23.26 -6.50 14.72
N VAL A 573 24.42 -6.87 14.15
CA VAL A 573 24.62 -6.91 12.70
C VAL A 573 23.66 -7.90 12.03
N THR A 574 23.42 -9.09 12.59
CA THR A 574 22.45 -10.05 12.04
C THR A 574 21.03 -9.49 12.05
N THR A 575 20.64 -8.81 13.13
CA THR A 575 19.31 -8.19 13.25
C THR A 575 19.15 -7.02 12.27
N ILE A 576 20.20 -6.21 12.06
CA ILE A 576 20.20 -5.16 11.03
C ILE A 576 20.11 -5.77 9.63
N LEU A 577 20.85 -6.83 9.32
CA LEU A 577 20.81 -7.50 8.00
C LEU A 577 19.41 -8.05 7.69
N THR A 578 18.78 -8.72 8.66
CA THR A 578 17.40 -9.21 8.52
C THR A 578 16.41 -8.06 8.35
N ALA A 579 16.57 -6.96 9.09
CA ALA A 579 15.73 -5.77 8.95
C ALA A 579 15.92 -5.06 7.59
N ILE A 580 17.14 -5.02 7.03
CA ILE A 580 17.39 -4.47 5.68
C ILE A 580 16.66 -5.30 4.63
N ILE A 581 16.72 -6.64 4.73
CA ILE A 581 16.01 -7.54 3.80
C ILE A 581 14.50 -7.31 3.90
N LEU A 582 14.00 -7.15 5.13
CA LEU A 582 12.60 -6.82 5.39
C LEU A 582 12.20 -5.45 4.80
N TYR A 583 13.08 -4.45 4.87
CA TYR A 583 12.85 -3.14 4.25
C TYR A 583 12.82 -3.21 2.71
N MET A 584 13.73 -3.97 2.10
CA MET A 584 13.81 -4.11 0.64
C MET A 584 12.61 -4.89 0.08
N LEU A 585 12.23 -6.00 0.72
CA LEU A 585 11.22 -6.94 0.21
C LEU A 585 9.82 -6.74 0.80
N GLY A 586 9.70 -6.06 1.94
CA GLY A 586 8.44 -5.73 2.58
C GLY A 586 7.63 -4.70 1.79
N THR A 587 6.32 -4.67 2.03
CA THR A 587 5.37 -3.72 1.43
C THR A 587 4.77 -2.82 2.51
N GLY A 588 4.45 -1.57 2.12
CA GLY A 588 3.73 -0.58 2.94
C GLY A 588 4.07 -0.61 4.44
N PRO A 589 3.18 -1.15 5.31
CA PRO A 589 3.37 -1.16 6.76
C PRO A 589 4.65 -1.87 7.25
N ILE A 590 5.08 -2.93 6.56
CA ILE A 590 6.25 -3.75 6.94
C ILE A 590 7.56 -2.99 6.75
N ARG A 591 7.64 -2.13 5.73
CA ARG A 591 8.81 -1.25 5.54
C ARG A 591 8.96 -0.26 6.69
N GLY A 592 7.84 0.28 7.19
CA GLY A 592 7.83 1.16 8.36
C GLY A 592 8.38 0.47 9.60
N PHE A 593 7.94 -0.76 9.88
CA PHE A 593 8.50 -1.59 10.95
C PHE A 593 10.02 -1.81 10.78
N ALA A 594 10.44 -2.27 9.60
CA ALA A 594 11.85 -2.53 9.32
C ALA A 594 12.74 -1.29 9.50
N LEU A 595 12.27 -0.13 9.04
CA LEU A 595 12.98 1.14 9.19
C LEU A 595 13.15 1.53 10.67
N THR A 596 12.08 1.43 11.47
CA THR A 596 12.16 1.73 12.91
C THR A 596 13.11 0.77 13.64
N LEU A 597 13.16 -0.50 13.23
CA LEU A 597 14.07 -1.49 13.80
C LEU A 597 15.54 -1.21 13.44
N ILE A 598 15.84 -0.86 12.18
CA ILE A 598 17.21 -0.51 11.74
C ILE A 598 17.73 0.71 12.52
N ILE A 599 16.94 1.78 12.55
CA ILE A 599 17.31 3.02 13.25
C ILE A 599 17.47 2.74 14.75
N GLY A 600 16.52 2.01 15.33
CA GLY A 600 16.49 1.70 16.75
C GLY A 600 17.68 0.88 17.23
N ILE A 601 18.10 -0.12 16.46
CA ILE A 601 19.28 -0.94 16.78
C ILE A 601 20.57 -0.13 16.60
N GLY A 602 20.67 0.66 15.52
CA GLY A 602 21.84 1.53 15.31
C GLY A 602 22.01 2.55 16.44
N ALA A 603 20.91 3.18 16.85
CA ALA A 603 20.88 4.14 17.94
C ALA A 603 21.11 3.47 19.31
N SER A 604 20.60 2.26 19.55
CA SER A 604 20.88 1.51 20.79
C SER A 604 22.36 1.14 20.91
N MET A 605 23.00 0.68 19.83
CA MET A 605 24.43 0.40 19.81
C MET A 605 25.26 1.65 20.09
N PHE A 606 24.92 2.77 19.44
CA PHE A 606 25.61 4.04 19.66
C PHE A 606 25.46 4.51 21.11
N THR A 607 24.24 4.51 21.65
CA THR A 607 23.99 4.96 23.03
C THR A 607 24.67 4.05 24.06
N ALA A 608 24.63 2.73 23.89
CA ALA A 608 25.31 1.81 24.79
C ALA A 608 26.85 1.92 24.74
N LEU A 609 27.45 1.96 23.54
CA LEU A 609 28.91 1.94 23.40
C LEU A 609 29.57 3.31 23.58
N PHE A 610 28.87 4.40 23.28
CA PHE A 610 29.42 5.76 23.35
C PHE A 610 28.89 6.54 24.54
N VAL A 611 27.56 6.59 24.74
CA VAL A 611 26.93 7.46 25.73
C VAL A 611 27.05 6.86 27.13
N SER A 612 26.68 5.59 27.33
CA SER A 612 26.89 4.91 28.61
C SER A 612 28.37 4.92 29.00
N ARG A 613 29.27 4.66 28.03
CA ARG A 613 30.72 4.72 28.24
C ARG A 613 31.17 6.10 28.74
N PHE A 614 30.73 7.16 28.08
CA PHE A 614 31.03 8.53 28.48
C PHE A 614 30.59 8.82 29.91
N ILE A 615 29.39 8.40 30.30
CA ILE A 615 28.87 8.62 31.65
C ILE A 615 29.72 7.90 32.70
N PHE A 616 30.11 6.64 32.45
CA PHE A 616 31.05 5.94 33.34
C PHE A 616 32.42 6.62 33.42
N ASP A 617 32.96 7.08 32.29
CA ASP A 617 34.25 7.78 32.28
C ASP A 617 34.16 9.10 33.09
N VAL A 618 33.03 9.82 33.05
CA VAL A 618 32.78 11.00 33.90
C VAL A 618 32.69 10.61 35.37
N LEU A 619 31.92 9.58 35.71
CA LEU A 619 31.77 9.13 37.10
C LEU A 619 33.11 8.69 37.72
N LEU A 620 33.96 8.03 36.93
CA LEU A 620 35.32 7.63 37.33
C LEU A 620 36.28 8.80 37.56
N THR A 621 35.93 10.02 37.16
CA THR A 621 36.70 11.23 37.53
C THR A 621 36.33 11.80 38.90
N ARG A 622 35.24 11.32 39.53
CA ARG A 622 34.83 11.74 40.86
C ARG A 622 35.44 10.82 41.91
N ASP A 623 36.14 11.40 42.89
CA ASP A 623 36.80 10.63 43.97
C ASP A 623 35.83 9.80 44.84
N SER A 624 34.54 10.16 44.83
CA SER A 624 33.49 9.44 45.54
C SER A 624 33.08 8.12 44.88
N PHE A 625 33.42 7.89 43.60
CA PHE A 625 32.95 6.72 42.85
C PHE A 625 33.95 5.56 42.90
N LYS A 626 33.93 4.81 44.02
CA LYS A 626 34.87 3.71 44.29
C LYS A 626 34.26 2.31 44.18
N SER A 627 32.93 2.18 44.20
CA SER A 627 32.25 0.90 44.12
C SER A 627 31.01 0.97 43.23
N LEU A 628 30.70 -0.14 42.55
CA LEU A 628 29.51 -0.30 41.74
C LEU A 628 28.75 -1.54 42.23
N LYS A 629 27.56 -1.34 42.77
CA LYS A 629 26.70 -2.42 43.28
C LYS A 629 25.65 -2.77 42.23
N MET A 630 25.37 -4.06 42.09
CA MET A 630 24.31 -4.58 41.23
C MET A 630 23.71 -5.83 41.88
N PHE A 631 22.42 -6.10 41.68
CA PHE A 631 21.82 -7.37 42.08
C PHE A 631 22.24 -8.49 41.13
N GLN A 632 22.24 -9.73 41.62
CA GLN A 632 22.63 -10.90 40.85
C GLN A 632 21.66 -12.05 41.13
N PHE A 633 20.78 -12.36 40.16
CA PHE A 633 19.85 -13.48 40.28
C PHE A 633 20.56 -14.83 40.39
N PHE A 634 21.60 -15.04 39.59
CA PHE A 634 22.38 -16.29 39.59
C PHE A 634 23.84 -16.01 39.95
N LYS A 635 24.23 -16.30 41.20
CA LYS A 635 25.60 -16.05 41.68
C LYS A 635 26.66 -16.94 41.00
N LYS A 636 26.36 -18.24 40.86
CA LYS A 636 27.15 -19.25 40.12
C LYS A 636 26.24 -20.43 39.79
N PRO A 637 25.38 -20.34 38.76
CA PRO A 637 24.50 -21.46 38.42
C PRO A 637 25.36 -22.65 37.95
N ASN A 638 24.97 -23.86 38.36
CA ASN A 638 25.63 -25.11 37.96
C ASN A 638 24.55 -26.11 37.52
N ILE A 639 23.80 -25.72 36.49
CA ILE A 639 22.72 -26.52 35.93
C ILE A 639 23.28 -27.33 34.76
N ASP A 640 23.03 -28.64 34.76
CA ASP A 640 23.36 -29.49 33.62
C ASP A 640 22.27 -29.37 32.54
N PHE A 641 22.48 -28.43 31.62
CA PHE A 641 21.58 -28.18 30.49
C PHE A 641 21.73 -29.27 29.42
N ILE A 642 22.96 -29.71 29.19
CA ILE A 642 23.28 -30.65 28.11
C ILE A 642 22.64 -32.03 28.35
N SER A 643 22.51 -32.52 29.59
CA SER A 643 21.80 -33.79 29.85
C SER A 643 20.28 -33.69 29.66
N LYS A 644 19.70 -32.52 29.94
CA LYS A 644 18.24 -32.26 29.81
C LYS A 644 17.76 -32.07 28.37
N ARG A 645 18.67 -32.01 27.39
CA ARG A 645 18.35 -31.80 25.96
C ARG A 645 17.32 -32.79 25.40
N TYR A 646 17.30 -34.05 25.85
CA TYR A 646 16.37 -35.05 25.30
C TYR A 646 14.92 -34.75 25.66
N PHE A 647 14.67 -34.26 26.88
CA PHE A 647 13.35 -33.80 27.29
C PHE A 647 12.89 -32.61 26.46
N ALA A 648 13.80 -31.66 26.24
CA ALA A 648 13.59 -30.50 25.39
C ALA A 648 13.21 -30.92 23.95
N TYR A 649 13.97 -31.85 23.35
CA TYR A 649 13.69 -32.37 22.01
C TYR A 649 12.31 -33.01 21.89
N ILE A 650 11.89 -33.79 22.89
CA ILE A 650 10.58 -34.45 22.87
C ILE A 650 9.46 -33.39 22.86
N ILE A 651 9.51 -32.42 23.78
CA ILE A 651 8.48 -31.36 23.86
C ILE A 651 8.42 -30.58 22.55
N SER A 652 9.57 -30.11 22.07
CA SER A 652 9.67 -29.36 20.82
C SER A 652 9.14 -30.13 19.63
N LEU A 653 9.52 -31.41 19.50
CA LEU A 653 9.07 -32.25 18.40
C LEU A 653 7.57 -32.51 18.48
N THR A 654 7.01 -32.74 19.67
CA THR A 654 5.56 -32.91 19.85
C THR A 654 4.80 -31.66 19.41
N ILE A 655 5.23 -30.46 19.83
CA ILE A 655 4.58 -29.21 19.43
C ILE A 655 4.66 -29.01 17.92
N ILE A 656 5.82 -29.26 17.30
CA ILE A 656 6.01 -29.16 15.86
C ILE A 656 5.10 -30.16 15.13
N VAL A 657 5.13 -31.44 15.50
CA VAL A 657 4.35 -32.48 14.81
C VAL A 657 2.85 -32.22 14.93
N VAL A 658 2.34 -32.00 16.15
CA VAL A 658 0.92 -31.72 16.38
C VAL A 658 0.51 -30.42 15.69
N GLY A 659 1.31 -29.37 15.82
CA GLY A 659 1.07 -28.08 15.17
C GLY A 659 1.04 -28.18 13.64
N MET A 660 1.97 -28.93 13.03
CA MET A 660 2.03 -29.10 11.58
C MET A 660 0.92 -30.01 11.03
N ILE A 661 0.47 -31.00 11.81
CA ILE A 661 -0.73 -31.78 11.49
C ILE A 661 -1.95 -30.85 11.46
N VAL A 662 -2.16 -30.04 12.51
CA VAL A 662 -3.28 -29.09 12.57
C VAL A 662 -3.17 -28.04 11.45
N PHE A 663 -1.98 -27.54 11.17
CA PHE A 663 -1.72 -26.61 10.06
C PHE A 663 -2.14 -27.23 8.72
N SER A 664 -1.77 -28.48 8.48
CA SER A 664 -2.08 -29.20 7.23
C SER A 664 -3.57 -29.45 7.08
N VAL A 665 -4.26 -29.84 8.16
CA VAL A 665 -5.72 -30.03 8.17
C VAL A 665 -6.45 -28.71 7.89
N ARG A 666 -6.05 -27.61 8.54
CA ARG A 666 -6.67 -26.28 8.36
C ARG A 666 -6.40 -25.66 6.99
N ASN A 667 -5.34 -26.08 6.30
CA ASN A 667 -4.93 -25.52 5.01
C ASN A 667 -5.57 -26.23 3.79
N GLY A 668 -6.16 -27.42 3.97
CA GLY A 668 -6.72 -28.21 2.86
C GLY A 668 -8.20 -27.94 2.58
N ASN A 669 -8.54 -27.48 1.36
CA ASN A 669 -9.94 -27.29 0.90
C ASN A 669 -10.77 -28.59 0.88
N GLN A 670 -10.11 -29.75 0.78
CA GLN A 670 -10.72 -31.09 0.65
C GLN A 670 -10.92 -31.79 2.01
N ASN A 671 -10.37 -31.27 3.11
CA ASN A 671 -10.40 -31.91 4.44
C ASN A 671 -11.49 -31.34 5.36
N LYS A 672 -12.45 -30.56 4.83
CA LYS A 672 -13.64 -30.14 5.59
C LYS A 672 -14.39 -31.35 6.20
N ALA A 673 -14.35 -32.53 5.56
CA ALA A 673 -14.94 -33.76 6.07
C ALA A 673 -14.15 -34.40 7.24
N ILE A 674 -12.82 -34.28 7.27
CA ILE A 674 -11.99 -34.76 8.39
C ILE A 674 -12.12 -33.78 9.57
N ALA A 675 -12.11 -32.48 9.29
CA ALA A 675 -12.41 -31.47 10.29
C ALA A 675 -13.83 -31.67 10.84
N ALA A 676 -14.83 -31.94 10.01
CA ALA A 676 -16.21 -32.22 10.43
C ALA A 676 -16.38 -33.55 11.17
N GLY A 677 -15.66 -34.61 10.79
CA GLY A 677 -15.67 -35.91 11.46
C GLY A 677 -15.00 -35.89 12.85
N ILE A 678 -14.11 -34.94 13.10
CA ILE A 678 -13.56 -34.62 14.42
C ILE A 678 -14.47 -33.60 15.17
N ALA A 679 -15.36 -32.90 14.46
CA ALA A 679 -16.06 -31.70 14.93
C ALA A 679 -17.59 -31.79 14.90
N GLU A 680 -18.18 -32.79 15.53
CA GLU A 680 -19.60 -32.69 15.89
C GLU A 680 -19.83 -31.65 17.03
N LYS A 681 -18.74 -31.24 17.71
CA LYS A 681 -18.71 -30.20 18.76
C LYS A 681 -17.52 -29.22 18.69
N ALA A 682 -16.67 -29.27 17.66
CA ALA A 682 -15.39 -28.54 17.73
C ALA A 682 -15.55 -27.04 17.50
N ASP A 683 -14.90 -26.32 18.40
CA ASP A 683 -14.79 -24.87 18.50
C ASP A 683 -14.33 -24.19 17.18
N SER A 684 -14.55 -22.89 17.09
CA SER A 684 -14.23 -22.02 15.94
C SER A 684 -12.80 -22.17 15.37
N ILE A 685 -11.88 -22.75 16.14
CA ILE A 685 -10.47 -22.97 15.84
C ILE A 685 -10.23 -23.77 14.54
N PHE A 686 -11.00 -24.84 14.28
CA PHE A 686 -10.77 -25.71 13.10
C PHE A 686 -11.43 -25.22 11.81
N THR A 687 -12.35 -24.25 11.89
CA THR A 687 -13.06 -23.70 10.73
C THR A 687 -12.48 -22.36 10.24
N THR A 688 -11.60 -21.73 11.03
CA THR A 688 -10.94 -20.48 10.66
C THR A 688 -9.80 -20.71 9.66
N PRO A 689 -9.76 -20.01 8.51
CA PRO A 689 -8.65 -20.10 7.57
C PRO A 689 -7.34 -19.65 8.22
N ILE A 690 -6.28 -20.46 8.10
CA ILE A 690 -5.00 -20.17 8.75
C ILE A 690 -4.21 -19.06 8.03
N LYS A 691 -4.42 -18.89 6.72
CA LYS A 691 -3.73 -17.89 5.89
C LYS A 691 -4.56 -16.62 5.80
N GLY A 692 -3.92 -15.48 6.02
CA GLY A 692 -4.48 -14.16 5.79
C GLY A 692 -4.90 -13.95 4.33
N ILE A 693 -5.71 -12.92 4.10
CA ILE A 693 -6.20 -12.59 2.75
C ILE A 693 -5.04 -12.19 1.83
N GLU A 694 -3.97 -11.61 2.37
CA GLU A 694 -2.81 -11.18 1.59
C GLU A 694 -2.04 -12.33 0.96
N LEU A 695 -2.19 -13.56 1.49
CA LEU A 695 -1.54 -14.76 0.97
C LEU A 695 -2.44 -15.61 0.06
N THR A 696 -3.71 -15.25 -0.04
CA THR A 696 -4.75 -16.07 -0.70
C THR A 696 -5.56 -15.31 -1.74
N GLY A 697 -5.62 -13.98 -1.65
CA GLY A 697 -6.50 -13.14 -2.44
C GLY A 697 -7.95 -13.17 -1.96
N GLY A 698 -8.71 -12.14 -2.33
CA GLY A 698 -10.11 -11.95 -2.00
C GLY A 698 -10.38 -10.63 -1.29
N ASP A 699 -11.53 -10.56 -0.63
CA ASP A 699 -12.04 -9.37 0.03
C ASP A 699 -12.22 -9.63 1.53
N VAL A 700 -11.68 -8.74 2.38
CA VAL A 700 -11.95 -8.68 3.83
C VAL A 700 -12.63 -7.36 4.13
N THR A 701 -13.81 -7.44 4.73
CA THR A 701 -14.59 -6.28 5.16
C THR A 701 -14.79 -6.35 6.66
N ARG A 702 -14.32 -5.33 7.39
CA ARG A 702 -14.57 -5.15 8.82
C ARG A 702 -15.65 -4.10 8.99
N ILE A 703 -16.71 -4.48 9.66
CA ILE A 703 -17.84 -3.62 9.96
C ILE A 703 -18.12 -3.58 11.45
N LYS A 704 -18.71 -2.48 11.90
CA LYS A 704 -19.20 -2.31 13.25
C LYS A 704 -20.69 -2.00 13.21
N PHE A 705 -21.47 -2.79 13.92
CA PHE A 705 -22.88 -2.48 14.13
C PHE A 705 -23.04 -1.57 15.35
N PRO A 706 -23.92 -0.56 15.30
CA PRO A 706 -24.33 0.17 16.49
C PRO A 706 -24.82 -0.77 17.60
N GLU A 707 -25.72 -1.70 17.28
CA GLU A 707 -26.23 -2.74 18.19
C GLU A 707 -25.72 -4.13 17.83
N LYS A 708 -25.61 -5.02 18.83
CA LYS A 708 -25.01 -6.35 18.68
C LYS A 708 -25.85 -7.25 17.74
N VAL A 709 -25.31 -7.57 16.57
CA VAL A 709 -25.93 -8.50 15.59
C VAL A 709 -25.24 -9.87 15.64
N SER A 710 -26.01 -10.95 15.56
CA SER A 710 -25.45 -12.32 15.55
C SER A 710 -24.79 -12.67 14.21
N VAL A 711 -23.74 -13.48 14.25
CA VAL A 711 -23.05 -13.98 13.04
C VAL A 711 -24.02 -14.76 12.14
N ALA A 712 -24.98 -15.47 12.71
CA ALA A 712 -26.00 -16.22 11.96
C ALA A 712 -26.91 -15.30 11.13
N GLN A 713 -27.32 -14.14 11.68
CA GLN A 713 -28.12 -13.15 10.96
C GLN A 713 -27.34 -12.54 9.78
N VAL A 714 -26.06 -12.19 10.01
CA VAL A 714 -25.17 -11.70 8.94
C VAL A 714 -25.00 -12.76 7.86
N ARG A 715 -24.78 -14.02 8.24
CA ARG A 715 -24.68 -15.14 7.27
C ARG A 715 -25.94 -15.28 6.44
N LYS A 716 -27.13 -15.24 7.06
CA LYS A 716 -28.41 -15.31 6.35
C LYS A 716 -28.58 -14.18 5.33
N ALA A 717 -28.20 -12.95 5.69
CA ALA A 717 -28.23 -11.81 4.79
C ALA A 717 -27.31 -12.01 3.58
N LEU A 718 -26.08 -12.50 3.79
CA LEU A 718 -25.11 -12.74 2.72
C LEU A 718 -25.44 -13.96 1.85
N SER A 719 -26.09 -14.99 2.40
CA SER A 719 -26.55 -16.14 1.60
C SER A 719 -27.54 -15.75 0.50
N SER A 720 -28.35 -14.70 0.72
CA SER A 720 -29.33 -14.22 -0.27
C SER A 720 -28.71 -13.72 -1.58
N ILE A 721 -27.43 -13.36 -1.57
CA ILE A 721 -26.68 -12.85 -2.72
C ILE A 721 -25.57 -13.81 -3.18
N GLY A 722 -25.65 -15.09 -2.78
CA GLY A 722 -24.66 -16.10 -3.17
C GLY A 722 -23.34 -16.04 -2.40
N LEU A 723 -23.27 -15.30 -1.27
CA LEU A 723 -22.09 -15.18 -0.41
C LEU A 723 -22.20 -16.01 0.89
N GLY A 724 -23.01 -17.08 0.89
CA GLY A 724 -23.26 -17.90 2.08
C GLY A 724 -22.03 -18.66 2.62
N GLU A 725 -21.09 -18.99 1.73
CA GLU A 725 -19.80 -19.64 2.07
C GLU A 725 -18.75 -18.65 2.61
N SER A 726 -19.09 -17.37 2.76
CA SER A 726 -18.18 -16.38 3.34
C SER A 726 -17.80 -16.74 4.77
N THR A 727 -16.52 -16.52 5.11
CA THR A 727 -16.08 -16.71 6.50
C THR A 727 -16.45 -15.46 7.29
N ILE A 728 -17.30 -15.61 8.30
CA ILE A 728 -17.80 -14.51 9.11
C ILE A 728 -17.38 -14.76 10.54
N GLN A 729 -16.66 -13.80 11.12
CA GLN A 729 -16.10 -13.91 12.47
C GLN A 729 -16.41 -12.65 13.25
N ARG A 730 -16.77 -12.80 14.54
CA ARG A 730 -16.86 -11.67 15.45
C ARG A 730 -15.47 -11.32 15.98
N VAL A 731 -15.21 -10.04 16.15
CA VAL A 731 -13.96 -9.53 16.72
C VAL A 731 -14.11 -9.35 18.23
N GLY A 732 -13.56 -10.27 19.02
CA GLY A 732 -13.66 -10.25 20.48
C GLY A 732 -15.11 -10.16 20.97
N ASP A 733 -15.35 -9.39 22.02
CA ASP A 733 -16.70 -9.12 22.57
C ASP A 733 -17.39 -7.89 21.96
N SER A 734 -16.80 -7.30 20.93
CA SER A 734 -17.29 -6.07 20.31
C SER A 734 -18.48 -6.31 19.35
N ASN A 735 -19.15 -5.23 18.96
CA ASN A 735 -20.16 -5.23 17.88
C ASN A 735 -19.54 -5.27 16.48
N GLU A 736 -18.29 -5.70 16.37
CA GLU A 736 -17.55 -5.75 15.11
C GLU A 736 -17.54 -7.14 14.51
N ILE A 737 -17.70 -7.18 13.19
CA ILE A 737 -17.74 -8.41 12.40
C ILE A 737 -16.77 -8.28 11.24
N LEU A 738 -15.95 -9.32 11.07
CA LEU A 738 -15.05 -9.50 9.95
C LEU A 738 -15.68 -10.48 8.97
N ILE A 739 -15.85 -10.04 7.73
CA ILE A 739 -16.42 -10.82 6.63
C ILE A 739 -15.32 -11.03 5.60
N ARG A 740 -15.04 -12.29 5.30
CA ARG A 740 -14.12 -12.68 4.24
C ARG A 740 -14.89 -13.33 3.10
N SER A 741 -14.71 -12.80 1.91
CA SER A 741 -15.44 -13.20 0.70
C SER A 741 -14.51 -13.30 -0.51
N SER A 742 -15.04 -13.80 -1.62
CA SER A 742 -14.33 -13.83 -2.90
C SER A 742 -14.01 -12.41 -3.39
N PHE A 743 -12.97 -12.30 -4.22
CA PHE A 743 -12.50 -11.02 -4.75
C PHE A 743 -13.64 -10.22 -5.39
N ASN A 744 -13.67 -8.92 -5.11
CA ASN A 744 -14.65 -7.95 -5.61
C ASN A 744 -16.10 -8.14 -5.12
N SER A 745 -16.29 -8.78 -3.95
CA SER A 745 -17.62 -9.02 -3.35
C SER A 745 -18.00 -8.04 -2.23
N SER A 746 -17.06 -7.26 -1.70
CA SER A 746 -17.31 -6.36 -0.55
C SER A 746 -18.46 -5.37 -0.78
N THR A 747 -18.52 -4.76 -1.96
CA THR A 747 -19.56 -3.76 -2.30
C THR A 747 -20.95 -4.37 -2.31
N ASN A 748 -21.08 -5.60 -2.84
CA ASN A 748 -22.34 -6.33 -2.88
C ASN A 748 -22.74 -6.81 -1.48
N ALA A 749 -21.76 -7.28 -0.69
CA ALA A 749 -21.97 -7.66 0.71
C ALA A 749 -22.47 -6.48 1.55
N LEU A 750 -21.79 -5.33 1.48
CA LEU A 750 -22.20 -4.10 2.19
C LEU A 750 -23.58 -3.62 1.74
N SER A 751 -23.88 -3.68 0.44
CA SER A 751 -25.20 -3.31 -0.08
C SER A 751 -26.31 -4.21 0.46
N ALA A 752 -26.08 -5.54 0.53
CA ALA A 752 -27.05 -6.48 1.11
C ALA A 752 -27.23 -6.27 2.61
N LEU A 753 -26.16 -5.99 3.35
CA LEU A 753 -26.23 -5.69 4.77
C LEU A 753 -26.96 -4.37 5.05
N ASN A 754 -26.67 -3.32 4.29
CA ASN A 754 -27.37 -2.03 4.42
C ASN A 754 -28.86 -2.13 4.09
N LYS A 755 -29.24 -2.99 3.15
CA LYS A 755 -30.65 -3.29 2.84
C LYS A 755 -31.34 -4.13 3.91
N THR A 756 -30.61 -5.06 4.53
CA THR A 756 -31.18 -5.97 5.55
C THR A 756 -31.30 -5.29 6.92
N PHE A 757 -30.32 -4.46 7.30
CA PHE A 757 -30.20 -3.83 8.61
C PHE A 757 -30.44 -2.31 8.53
N ILE A 758 -31.59 -1.88 7.98
CA ILE A 758 -31.90 -0.46 7.72
C ILE A 758 -31.84 0.41 9.00
N ASN A 759 -32.29 -0.12 10.14
CA ASN A 759 -32.33 0.59 11.42
C ASN A 759 -31.06 0.40 12.26
N ASN A 760 -30.13 -0.47 11.83
CA ASN A 760 -28.87 -0.77 12.52
C ASN A 760 -27.75 -0.90 11.49
N LYS A 761 -27.55 0.17 10.70
CA LYS A 761 -26.62 0.13 9.56
C LYS A 761 -25.18 -0.10 10.03
N PRO A 762 -24.44 -1.04 9.42
CA PRO A 762 -23.05 -1.24 9.75
C PRO A 762 -22.19 -0.06 9.29
N GLU A 763 -21.35 0.45 10.19
CA GLU A 763 -20.24 1.34 9.86
C GLU A 763 -19.09 0.50 9.30
N VAL A 764 -18.50 0.92 8.18
CA VAL A 764 -17.35 0.24 7.56
C VAL A 764 -16.07 0.74 8.21
N LEU A 765 -15.38 -0.13 8.94
CA LEU A 765 -14.12 0.20 9.61
C LEU A 765 -12.91 -0.06 8.71
N GLU A 766 -12.93 -1.14 7.94
CA GLU A 766 -11.82 -1.51 7.05
C GLU A 766 -12.35 -2.33 5.86
N VAL A 767 -11.77 -2.09 4.68
CA VAL A 767 -11.96 -2.95 3.51
C VAL A 767 -10.57 -3.24 2.93
N ASP A 768 -10.17 -4.50 2.87
CA ASP A 768 -8.94 -4.94 2.21
C ASP A 768 -9.30 -5.87 1.06
N ARG A 769 -8.95 -5.47 -0.15
CA ARG A 769 -9.19 -6.19 -1.40
C ARG A 769 -7.86 -6.49 -2.04
N ILE A 770 -7.60 -7.77 -2.27
CA ILE A 770 -6.35 -8.23 -2.85
C ILE A 770 -6.66 -9.16 -4.02
N GLY A 771 -6.21 -8.77 -5.22
CA GLY A 771 -6.34 -9.59 -6.42
C GLY A 771 -5.54 -10.90 -6.29
N PRO A 772 -5.99 -12.00 -6.91
CA PRO A 772 -5.31 -13.30 -6.83
C PRO A 772 -3.84 -13.24 -7.28
N ALA A 773 -3.55 -12.50 -8.35
CA ALA A 773 -2.19 -12.34 -8.87
C ALA A 773 -1.26 -11.63 -7.86
N ILE A 774 -1.75 -10.56 -7.21
CA ILE A 774 -0.99 -9.88 -6.15
C ILE A 774 -0.82 -10.81 -4.95
N GLY A 775 -1.86 -11.53 -4.54
CA GLY A 775 -1.76 -12.45 -3.40
C GLY A 775 -0.66 -13.51 -3.63
N GLN A 776 -0.58 -14.06 -4.84
CA GLN A 776 0.47 -15.01 -5.22
C GLN A 776 1.86 -14.35 -5.25
N GLU A 777 1.96 -13.12 -5.76
CA GLU A 777 3.22 -12.35 -5.77
C GLU A 777 3.71 -12.02 -4.36
N LEU A 778 2.83 -11.51 -3.49
CA LEU A 778 3.13 -11.18 -2.09
C LEU A 778 3.58 -12.42 -1.33
N LYS A 779 2.89 -13.55 -1.53
CA LYS A 779 3.30 -14.84 -0.99
C LYS A 779 4.70 -15.22 -1.46
N SER A 780 4.98 -15.18 -2.77
CA SER A 780 6.28 -15.53 -3.34
C SER A 780 7.41 -14.64 -2.79
N LYS A 781 7.18 -13.32 -2.74
CA LYS A 781 8.12 -12.34 -2.18
C LYS A 781 8.38 -12.59 -0.69
N ALA A 782 7.35 -12.89 0.09
CA ALA A 782 7.47 -13.14 1.51
C ALA A 782 8.30 -14.40 1.80
N PHE A 783 8.04 -15.52 1.10
CA PHE A 783 8.86 -16.72 1.21
C PHE A 783 10.30 -16.51 0.72
N GLY A 784 10.48 -15.80 -0.41
CA GLY A 784 11.79 -15.43 -0.92
C GLY A 784 12.59 -14.58 0.08
N ALA A 785 11.93 -13.66 0.80
CA ALA A 785 12.55 -12.84 1.83
C ALA A 785 13.06 -13.68 3.01
N ILE A 786 12.28 -14.65 3.49
CA ILE A 786 12.71 -15.57 4.55
C ILE A 786 13.94 -16.36 4.10
N LEU A 787 13.90 -16.96 2.91
CA LEU A 787 15.02 -17.75 2.40
C LEU A 787 16.29 -16.91 2.21
N LEU A 788 16.15 -15.70 1.66
CA LEU A 788 17.27 -14.78 1.51
C LEU A 788 17.83 -14.34 2.88
N ALA A 789 16.96 -14.06 3.86
CA ALA A 789 17.36 -13.71 5.21
C ALA A 789 18.14 -14.84 5.89
N LEU A 790 17.64 -16.07 5.80
CA LEU A 790 18.34 -17.25 6.29
C LEU A 790 19.71 -17.41 5.60
N LEU A 791 19.77 -17.29 4.27
CA LEU A 791 21.03 -17.40 3.53
C LEU A 791 22.06 -16.33 3.93
N VAL A 792 21.64 -15.07 4.04
CA VAL A 792 22.53 -13.97 4.47
C VAL A 792 23.04 -14.17 5.89
N VAL A 793 22.15 -14.61 6.79
CA VAL A 793 22.53 -14.98 8.16
C VAL A 793 23.57 -16.10 8.17
N ILE A 794 23.38 -17.13 7.34
CA ILE A 794 24.31 -18.27 7.27
C ILE A 794 25.69 -17.81 6.83
N ILE A 795 25.74 -17.00 5.77
CA ILE A 795 27.00 -16.45 5.25
C ILE A 795 27.68 -15.62 6.34
N TYR A 796 26.93 -14.79 7.06
CA TYR A 796 27.47 -13.99 8.14
C TYR A 796 28.03 -14.86 9.28
N ILE A 797 27.25 -15.84 9.79
CA ILE A 797 27.70 -16.71 10.89
C ILE A 797 28.87 -17.57 10.44
N TRP A 798 28.87 -18.08 9.21
CA TRP A 798 30.00 -18.84 8.67
C TRP A 798 31.26 -17.99 8.54
N TRP A 799 31.15 -16.73 8.15
CA TRP A 799 32.30 -15.83 8.09
C TRP A 799 32.81 -15.45 9.49
N ARG A 800 31.90 -15.22 10.45
CA ARG A 800 32.24 -14.76 11.81
C ARG A 800 32.70 -15.88 12.75
N PHE A 801 32.13 -17.07 12.59
CA PHE A 801 32.39 -18.29 13.35
C PHE A 801 32.90 -19.39 12.41
N GLU A 802 32.79 -20.65 12.81
CA GLU A 802 33.02 -21.78 11.89
C GLU A 802 31.70 -22.25 11.28
N PHE A 803 31.77 -22.91 10.13
CA PHE A 803 30.60 -23.47 9.43
C PHE A 803 29.67 -24.29 10.33
N ARG A 804 30.23 -25.00 11.31
CA ARG A 804 29.51 -25.83 12.30
C ARG A 804 28.54 -25.02 13.15
N PHE A 805 28.95 -23.83 13.60
CA PHE A 805 28.09 -22.91 14.35
C PHE A 805 26.96 -22.38 13.46
N GLY A 806 27.25 -22.12 12.18
CA GLY A 806 26.24 -21.77 11.18
C GLY A 806 25.13 -22.81 11.08
N VAL A 807 25.48 -24.09 10.92
CA VAL A 807 24.47 -25.17 10.82
C VAL A 807 23.64 -25.32 12.09
N ALA A 808 24.28 -25.27 13.26
CA ALA A 808 23.57 -25.34 14.55
C ALA A 808 22.57 -24.21 14.72
N ALA A 809 22.95 -22.97 14.34
CA ALA A 809 22.06 -21.82 14.37
C ALA A 809 20.87 -21.97 13.40
N ILE A 810 21.08 -22.48 12.18
CA ILE A 810 19.98 -22.69 11.22
C ILE A 810 18.95 -23.69 11.76
N ILE A 811 19.40 -24.79 12.35
CA ILE A 811 18.47 -25.82 12.85
C ILE A 811 17.64 -25.26 14.00
N ALA A 812 18.27 -24.50 14.91
CA ALA A 812 17.54 -23.79 15.97
C ALA A 812 16.53 -22.79 15.40
N LEU A 813 16.93 -22.00 14.39
CA LEU A 813 16.03 -21.07 13.71
C LEU A 813 14.84 -21.75 13.02
N ALA A 814 15.09 -22.86 12.33
CA ALA A 814 14.03 -23.64 11.69
C ALA A 814 13.07 -24.19 12.74
N HIS A 815 13.60 -24.69 13.85
CA HIS A 815 12.81 -25.11 15.01
C HIS A 815 11.92 -23.97 15.55
N ASP A 816 12.47 -22.77 15.73
CA ASP A 816 11.73 -21.64 16.31
C ASP A 816 10.58 -21.18 15.41
N VAL A 817 10.84 -21.09 14.11
CA VAL A 817 9.80 -20.75 13.11
C VAL A 817 8.73 -21.84 13.06
N LEU A 818 9.10 -23.13 13.07
CA LEU A 818 8.14 -24.23 13.03
C LEU A 818 7.27 -24.30 14.29
N ILE A 819 7.84 -24.10 15.49
CA ILE A 819 7.06 -24.02 16.72
C ILE A 819 6.11 -22.83 16.68
N THR A 820 6.58 -21.66 16.24
CA THR A 820 5.74 -20.46 16.13
C THR A 820 4.56 -20.70 15.20
N LEU A 821 4.80 -21.26 14.01
CA LEU A 821 3.74 -21.64 13.06
C LEU A 821 2.80 -22.71 13.62
N GLY A 822 3.34 -23.69 14.34
CA GLY A 822 2.56 -24.73 15.01
C GLY A 822 1.61 -24.17 16.07
N ILE A 823 2.09 -23.27 16.94
CA ILE A 823 1.26 -22.62 17.95
C ILE A 823 0.19 -21.72 17.29
N PHE A 824 0.51 -21.03 16.21
CA PHE A 824 -0.49 -20.30 15.41
C PHE A 824 -1.58 -21.22 14.86
N ALA A 825 -1.18 -22.40 14.38
CA ALA A 825 -2.12 -23.40 13.92
C ALA A 825 -3.03 -23.93 15.05
N LEU A 826 -2.48 -24.14 16.24
CA LEU A 826 -3.21 -24.66 17.40
C LEU A 826 -4.15 -23.63 18.04
N THR A 827 -3.79 -22.35 17.99
CA THR A 827 -4.53 -21.27 18.67
C THR A 827 -5.53 -20.54 17.77
N GLY A 828 -5.67 -20.94 16.51
CA GLY A 828 -6.63 -20.31 15.59
C GLY A 828 -6.16 -18.99 14.98
N HIS A 829 -4.95 -18.50 15.30
CA HIS A 829 -4.43 -17.24 14.75
C HIS A 829 -4.13 -17.34 13.25
N GLN A 830 -4.23 -16.20 12.56
CA GLN A 830 -4.01 -16.10 11.12
C GLN A 830 -2.58 -15.64 10.81
N ILE A 831 -1.99 -16.23 9.79
CA ILE A 831 -0.68 -15.85 9.24
C ILE A 831 -0.91 -14.77 8.19
N THR A 832 -0.69 -13.52 8.57
CA THR A 832 -0.70 -12.34 7.69
C THR A 832 0.71 -11.99 7.25
N LEU A 833 0.86 -11.00 6.35
CA LEU A 833 2.21 -10.49 6.02
C LEU A 833 2.90 -9.88 7.24
N GLY A 834 2.14 -9.30 8.18
CA GLY A 834 2.67 -8.86 9.48
C GLY A 834 3.29 -10.01 10.28
N VAL A 835 2.62 -11.16 10.37
CA VAL A 835 3.18 -12.35 11.04
C VAL A 835 4.46 -12.82 10.35
N ILE A 836 4.55 -12.75 9.02
CA ILE A 836 5.79 -13.06 8.31
C ILE A 836 6.91 -12.09 8.70
N ALA A 837 6.62 -10.78 8.77
CA ALA A 837 7.59 -9.80 9.28
C ALA A 837 8.04 -10.11 10.72
N ALA A 838 7.12 -10.53 11.59
CA ALA A 838 7.46 -10.99 12.93
C ALA A 838 8.37 -12.23 12.89
N LEU A 839 8.10 -13.22 12.02
CA LEU A 839 8.96 -14.39 11.85
C LEU A 839 10.38 -14.02 11.38
N LEU A 840 10.54 -13.08 10.44
CA LEU A 840 11.87 -12.58 10.06
C LEU A 840 12.57 -11.87 11.22
N THR A 841 11.81 -11.18 12.07
CA THR A 841 12.36 -10.51 13.26
C THR A 841 12.80 -11.53 14.31
N ILE A 842 12.05 -12.62 14.48
CA ILE A 842 12.41 -13.74 15.36
C ILE A 842 13.71 -14.38 14.89
N VAL A 843 13.93 -14.47 13.57
CA VAL A 843 15.22 -14.95 13.03
C VAL A 843 16.38 -14.08 13.52
N GLY A 844 16.27 -12.75 13.45
CA GLY A 844 17.30 -11.87 13.99
C GLY A 844 17.47 -11.99 15.51
N TYR A 845 16.36 -11.99 16.25
CA TYR A 845 16.36 -12.03 17.71
C TYR A 845 16.88 -13.35 18.29
N SER A 846 16.40 -14.50 17.82
CA SER A 846 16.82 -15.84 18.31
C SER A 846 18.32 -16.09 18.07
N LEU A 847 18.86 -15.53 16.98
CA LEU A 847 20.30 -15.57 16.72
C LEU A 847 21.11 -14.77 17.72
N ASN A 848 20.57 -13.69 18.30
CA ASN A 848 21.31 -12.87 19.24
C ASN A 848 21.80 -13.72 20.42
N ASP A 849 20.89 -14.41 21.13
CA ASP A 849 21.26 -15.28 22.24
C ASP A 849 22.15 -16.46 21.79
N THR A 850 21.88 -17.03 20.61
CA THR A 850 22.68 -18.12 20.05
C THR A 850 24.14 -17.70 19.80
N ILE A 851 24.36 -16.53 19.19
CA ILE A 851 25.69 -15.96 18.90
C ILE A 851 26.45 -15.70 20.20
N VAL A 852 25.76 -15.23 21.23
CA VAL A 852 26.35 -14.93 22.54
C VAL A 852 26.81 -16.22 23.23
N VAL A 853 25.97 -17.24 23.25
CA VAL A 853 26.34 -18.54 23.84
C VAL A 853 27.51 -19.15 23.04
N PHE A 854 27.50 -19.03 21.71
CA PHE A 854 28.57 -19.53 20.85
C PHE A 854 29.90 -18.79 21.03
N ASP A 855 29.87 -17.47 21.14
CA ASP A 855 31.05 -16.66 21.43
C ASP A 855 31.64 -17.06 22.79
N ARG A 856 30.79 -17.31 23.80
CA ARG A 856 31.24 -17.78 25.10
C ARG A 856 31.84 -19.19 25.07
N ILE A 857 31.20 -20.13 24.37
CA ILE A 857 31.73 -21.49 24.17
C ILE A 857 33.11 -21.41 23.52
N ARG A 858 33.27 -20.58 22.50
CA ARG A 858 34.55 -20.36 21.82
C ARG A 858 35.61 -19.76 22.74
N GLU A 859 35.24 -18.76 23.55
CA GLU A 859 36.13 -18.15 24.53
C GLU A 859 36.60 -19.18 25.58
N ASP A 860 35.65 -19.91 26.18
CA ASP A 860 35.93 -20.90 27.22
C ASP A 860 36.73 -22.11 26.68
N MET A 861 36.57 -22.48 25.41
CA MET A 861 37.42 -23.49 24.76
C MET A 861 38.90 -23.11 24.74
N HIS A 862 39.23 -21.81 24.70
CA HIS A 862 40.61 -21.34 24.73
C HIS A 862 41.15 -21.15 26.15
N ILE A 863 40.29 -20.75 27.09
CA ILE A 863 40.67 -20.46 28.48
C ILE A 863 40.71 -21.73 29.33
N VAL A 864 39.68 -22.56 29.25
CA VAL A 864 39.50 -23.75 30.10
C VAL A 864 40.20 -24.95 29.45
N LYS A 865 41.35 -25.35 29.99
CA LYS A 865 42.12 -26.51 29.53
C LYS A 865 41.79 -27.76 30.34
N LYS A 866 41.89 -28.94 29.70
CA LYS A 866 41.76 -30.28 30.31
C LYS A 866 40.37 -30.67 30.83
N THR A 867 39.30 -30.21 30.18
CA THR A 867 37.91 -30.63 30.46
C THR A 867 37.21 -31.15 29.20
N SER A 868 36.18 -31.99 29.35
CA SER A 868 35.38 -32.46 28.21
C SER A 868 34.65 -31.28 27.55
N PHE A 869 34.43 -31.36 26.24
CA PHE A 869 33.68 -30.33 25.51
C PHE A 869 32.27 -30.12 26.08
N THR A 870 31.60 -31.20 26.51
CA THR A 870 30.32 -31.16 27.22
C THR A 870 30.36 -30.28 28.47
N ASN A 871 31.42 -30.38 29.28
CA ASN A 871 31.55 -29.58 30.49
C ASN A 871 31.85 -28.12 30.18
N ILE A 872 32.64 -27.85 29.13
CA ILE A 872 32.88 -26.49 28.63
C ILE A 872 31.55 -25.87 28.20
N MET A 873 30.75 -26.58 27.41
CA MET A 873 29.44 -26.10 26.97
C MET A 873 28.49 -25.80 28.13
N ASN A 874 28.36 -26.72 29.10
CA ASN A 874 27.55 -26.47 30.28
C ASN A 874 28.04 -25.25 31.07
N LEU A 875 29.36 -25.08 31.21
CA LEU A 875 29.94 -23.92 31.88
C LEU A 875 29.57 -22.61 31.15
N SER A 876 29.77 -22.56 29.83
CA SER A 876 29.49 -21.37 29.02
C SER A 876 28.01 -20.98 29.04
N ILE A 877 27.11 -21.96 28.99
CA ILE A 877 25.66 -21.73 29.11
C ILE A 877 25.31 -21.17 30.50
N ASN A 878 25.87 -21.74 31.58
CA ASN A 878 25.62 -21.24 32.94
C ASN A 878 26.14 -19.82 33.14
N GLN A 879 27.30 -19.48 32.56
CA GLN A 879 27.88 -18.14 32.66
C GLN A 879 27.05 -17.09 31.90
N THR A 880 26.45 -17.47 30.77
CA THR A 880 25.60 -16.59 29.97
C THR A 880 24.14 -16.53 30.43
N LEU A 881 23.70 -17.45 31.29
CA LEU A 881 22.31 -17.61 31.72
C LEU A 881 21.68 -16.32 32.27
N SER A 882 22.37 -15.61 33.17
CA SER A 882 21.85 -14.36 33.74
C SER A 882 21.52 -13.35 32.65
N ARG A 883 22.42 -13.20 31.67
CA ARG A 883 22.21 -12.29 30.55
C ARG A 883 21.03 -12.74 29.70
N THR A 884 21.06 -13.97 29.19
CA THR A 884 20.03 -14.52 28.29
C THR A 884 18.62 -14.43 28.88
N VAL A 885 18.49 -14.67 30.19
CA VAL A 885 17.19 -14.54 30.88
C VAL A 885 16.76 -13.07 31.00
N LEU A 886 17.67 -12.16 31.35
CA LEU A 886 17.34 -10.74 31.54
C LEU A 886 16.96 -10.05 30.23
N THR A 887 17.70 -10.30 29.15
CA THR A 887 17.46 -9.73 27.82
C THR A 887 16.14 -10.21 27.23
N SER A 888 15.86 -11.50 27.43
CA SER A 888 14.59 -12.11 27.04
C SER A 888 13.43 -11.63 27.88
N PHE A 889 13.63 -11.42 29.18
CA PHE A 889 12.60 -10.86 30.05
C PHE A 889 12.20 -9.44 29.67
N THR A 890 13.15 -8.52 29.46
CA THR A 890 12.83 -7.13 29.09
C THR A 890 12.10 -7.05 27.76
N THR A 891 12.54 -7.84 26.78
CA THR A 891 11.88 -7.92 25.46
C THR A 891 10.48 -8.53 25.59
N LEU A 892 10.34 -9.61 26.35
CA LEU A 892 9.07 -10.30 26.57
C LEU A 892 8.04 -9.41 27.27
N VAL A 893 8.44 -8.65 28.30
CA VAL A 893 7.56 -7.70 29.00
C VAL A 893 6.97 -6.69 28.02
N VAL A 894 7.81 -6.11 27.17
CA VAL A 894 7.38 -5.09 26.22
C VAL A 894 6.44 -5.66 25.15
N VAL A 895 6.78 -6.84 24.62
CA VAL A 895 5.93 -7.56 23.65
C VAL A 895 4.62 -8.03 24.28
N LEU A 896 4.62 -8.41 25.57
CA LEU A 896 3.42 -8.78 26.31
C LEU A 896 2.46 -7.59 26.42
N PHE A 897 2.95 -6.41 26.81
CA PHE A 897 2.12 -5.19 26.81
C PHE A 897 1.60 -4.85 25.41
N LEU A 898 2.42 -5.06 24.38
CA LEU A 898 1.99 -4.89 22.99
C LEU A 898 0.86 -5.86 22.61
N TRP A 899 0.95 -7.12 23.03
CA TRP A 899 -0.08 -8.12 22.76
C TRP A 899 -1.39 -7.80 23.51
N LEU A 900 -1.29 -7.43 24.78
CA LEU A 900 -2.45 -7.11 25.63
C LEU A 900 -3.15 -5.79 25.25
N PHE A 901 -2.38 -4.76 24.91
CA PHE A 901 -2.89 -3.40 24.75
C PHE A 901 -2.71 -2.79 23.35
N GLY A 902 -1.95 -3.41 22.44
CA GLY A 902 -1.61 -2.85 21.13
C GLY A 902 -2.74 -2.81 20.10
N GLY A 903 -3.90 -3.41 20.41
CA GLY A 903 -5.04 -3.50 19.49
C GLY A 903 -4.90 -4.63 18.46
N GLN A 904 -5.99 -4.91 17.74
CA GLN A 904 -6.09 -6.15 16.95
C GLN A 904 -5.15 -6.20 15.74
N VAL A 905 -4.87 -5.06 15.11
CA VAL A 905 -4.07 -5.00 13.86
C VAL A 905 -2.63 -5.49 14.10
N ILE A 906 -2.05 -5.22 15.27
CA ILE A 906 -0.71 -5.71 15.67
C ILE A 906 -0.75 -6.84 16.70
N ASN A 907 -1.93 -7.35 17.07
CA ASN A 907 -2.04 -8.40 18.07
C ASN A 907 -1.37 -9.71 17.59
N ASN A 908 -1.70 -10.19 16.38
CA ASN A 908 -1.07 -11.39 15.81
C ASN A 908 0.45 -11.19 15.64
N PHE A 909 0.86 -9.97 15.29
CA PHE A 909 2.27 -9.60 15.18
C PHE A 909 2.99 -9.75 16.53
N ALA A 910 2.44 -9.15 17.59
CA ALA A 910 2.99 -9.23 18.94
C ALA A 910 2.95 -10.65 19.50
N PHE A 911 1.89 -11.42 19.23
CA PHE A 911 1.77 -12.82 19.64
C PHE A 911 2.87 -13.69 19.02
N ALA A 912 3.17 -13.50 17.73
CA ALA A 912 4.28 -14.18 17.07
C ALA A 912 5.61 -13.84 17.74
N LEU A 913 5.90 -12.55 17.96
CA LEU A 913 7.13 -12.13 18.64
C LEU A 913 7.22 -12.69 20.05
N MET A 914 6.11 -12.75 20.81
CA MET A 914 6.10 -13.28 22.18
C MET A 914 6.53 -14.74 22.20
N ILE A 915 5.94 -15.56 21.31
CA ILE A 915 6.32 -16.96 21.15
C ILE A 915 7.78 -17.06 20.71
N GLY A 916 8.17 -16.28 19.70
CA GLY A 916 9.52 -16.35 19.16
C GLY A 916 10.61 -15.93 20.15
N VAL A 917 10.35 -14.94 21.02
CA VAL A 917 11.26 -14.58 22.11
C VAL A 917 11.42 -15.76 23.05
N ILE A 918 10.31 -16.33 23.56
CA ILE A 918 10.35 -17.47 24.49
C ILE A 918 11.08 -18.68 23.88
N VAL A 919 10.71 -19.03 22.65
CA VAL A 919 11.23 -20.20 21.96
C VAL A 919 12.69 -20.00 21.56
N GLY A 920 13.08 -18.79 21.13
CA GLY A 920 14.47 -18.46 20.79
C GLY A 920 15.41 -18.51 21.99
N THR A 921 15.00 -17.98 23.15
CA THR A 921 15.76 -18.10 24.40
C THR A 921 15.96 -19.56 24.77
N TYR A 922 14.90 -20.36 24.67
CA TYR A 922 14.94 -21.79 24.94
C TYR A 922 15.81 -22.56 23.93
N SER A 923 15.70 -22.24 22.64
CA SER A 923 16.38 -22.98 21.58
C SER A 923 17.88 -22.73 21.55
N SER A 924 18.34 -21.51 21.87
CA SER A 924 19.78 -21.21 21.99
C SER A 924 20.48 -22.11 23.02
N ILE A 925 19.79 -22.41 24.13
CA ILE A 925 20.29 -23.25 25.23
C ILE A 925 20.11 -24.74 24.93
N PHE A 926 18.91 -25.17 24.55
CA PHE A 926 18.55 -26.59 24.51
C PHE A 926 18.58 -27.22 23.12
N ILE A 927 18.67 -26.43 22.05
CA ILE A 927 18.69 -26.92 20.66
C ILE A 927 20.03 -26.59 20.00
N ALA A 928 20.36 -25.30 19.83
CA ALA A 928 21.55 -24.85 19.12
C ALA A 928 22.84 -25.39 19.75
N SER A 929 22.97 -25.25 21.07
CA SER A 929 24.15 -25.70 21.80
C SER A 929 24.33 -27.23 21.71
N PRO A 930 23.35 -28.09 22.07
CA PRO A 930 23.48 -29.53 21.88
C PRO A 930 23.74 -30.03 20.45
N ILE A 931 23.27 -29.33 19.42
CA ILE A 931 23.58 -29.70 18.02
C ILE A 931 25.08 -29.54 17.74
N LEU A 932 25.70 -28.50 18.27
CA LEU A 932 27.15 -28.28 18.17
C LEU A 932 27.94 -29.45 18.80
N LEU A 933 27.47 -29.99 19.93
CA LEU A 933 28.06 -31.14 20.62
C LEU A 933 28.08 -32.41 19.75
N LEU A 934 27.01 -32.66 18.99
CA LEU A 934 26.91 -33.85 18.13
C LEU A 934 28.00 -33.89 17.06
N TRP A 935 28.40 -32.72 16.54
CA TRP A 935 29.43 -32.62 15.51
C TRP A 935 30.84 -32.89 16.09
N GLN A 936 31.11 -32.49 17.33
CA GLN A 936 32.45 -32.63 17.92
C GLN A 936 32.77 -34.05 18.38
N LYS A 937 31.76 -34.87 18.69
CA LYS A 937 31.94 -36.27 19.11
C LYS A 937 32.64 -37.16 18.06
N ASN A 938 32.71 -36.69 16.80
CA ASN A 938 33.28 -37.43 15.66
C ASN A 938 34.75 -37.11 15.35
N LYS A 939 35.44 -36.26 16.12
CA LYS A 939 36.91 -36.14 16.04
C LYS A 939 37.51 -36.66 17.34
N LYS A 940 38.05 -37.88 17.27
CA LYS A 940 39.01 -38.40 18.25
C LYS A 940 40.31 -37.61 18.17
#